data_AF-A0A0W8D715-F1
#
_entry.id   AF-A0A0W8D715-F1
#
_cell.length_a   1.000
_cell.length_b   1.000
_cell.length_c   1.000
_cell.angle_alpha   90.00
_cell.angle_beta   90.00
_cell.angle_gamma   90.00
#
_symmetry.space_group_name_H-M   'P 1'
#
loop_
_entity.id
_entity.type
_entity.pdbx_description
1 polymer ?
#
loop_
_entity_poly.entity_id
_entity_poly.type
_entity_poly.pdbx_seq_one_letter_code
_entity_poly.pdbx_strand_id
1 'polypeptide(L)'
;MTEAVVDWQVLKFQPWNSAPDVSFWQTLASLKLDKFQLNDQAQDITGYFTPGRSVNVPARFTIDESAFASAQGTQESRDVDRARYEWQAPGLLFNTNTLEDFKKLDKAKLLRDAGDKILDLILGNEDEDISTDHLNSFVLITFADLKKHSFLYWFGFPALSPPASFQYRSPPSSVSSVLSSKEQVQTLRERLANSDCIVRVLDIKTWRAADHTTTDVVDTLFGFVDPCPLKTNPGWPLRNFLALLTALPGEKVDCSQPLKIISFREHVHQFTDVPEDFEWKNSVIFEVKSEPFMANGRSRQDVRVMGWEANVRGKMGPRVMELGGILDPIRLAETSVDLNLKLMRWRQLPSLDLELLAQTKCLLLGAGTLGCYTARSLLSWGFRNITFVDNSTVSHSNPVRQPLFEFQDVGKPKGECAANALKRIFPLVNSQAVNLTIPMAGHALSSPQLMDEARIGLETLEQLIESHDVIFLGTDSRESRWLPTVIASSKKKLLLNAALGFDSYLVMRHGVHPDGDATKPSLGCYFCNDIVSPRDSLKDRTLDQMCTVTRPGLAPIAAATAVELLVAVLHSPQGKYVGAEKPSDGSVPMGYIPHQLRGFLNAFQNMVITGEAFDKCIACGSKVLDAYSADSLGLLEKACNSTAYLEELTGLNQLTEEADSLMIDLEDSDEDGDMI
;
A
#
# COMPACT_ATOMS: atom_id res chain seq x y z
N MET A 1 -6.81 52.51 44.38
CA MET A 1 -7.68 51.37 44.08
C MET A 1 -8.66 51.81 43.02
N THR A 2 -8.35 51.54 41.76
CA THR A 2 -9.26 51.75 40.64
C THR A 2 -10.21 50.57 40.57
N GLU A 3 -11.50 50.81 40.76
CA GLU A 3 -12.56 49.83 40.50
C GLU A 3 -12.41 49.33 39.06
N ALA A 4 -12.05 48.06 38.88
CA ALA A 4 -12.02 47.44 37.57
C ALA A 4 -13.45 47.36 37.06
N VAL A 5 -13.73 48.07 35.96
CA VAL A 5 -15.00 48.01 35.24
C VAL A 5 -15.28 46.55 34.87
N VAL A 6 -16.33 45.98 35.45
CA VAL A 6 -16.75 44.60 35.19
C VAL A 6 -17.41 44.53 33.82
N ASP A 7 -16.71 43.96 32.83
CA ASP A 7 -17.22 43.84 31.46
C ASP A 7 -17.85 42.46 31.24
N TRP A 8 -19.16 42.44 30.98
CA TRP A 8 -19.92 41.23 30.65
C TRP A 8 -19.79 40.96 29.14
N GLN A 9 -19.26 39.79 28.78
CA GLN A 9 -18.98 39.44 27.39
C GLN A 9 -19.82 38.25 26.93
N VAL A 10 -20.09 38.16 25.62
CA VAL A 10 -20.79 37.02 25.03
C VAL A 10 -19.94 35.75 25.17
N LEU A 11 -20.51 34.70 25.77
CA LEU A 11 -19.84 33.42 25.98
C LEU A 11 -19.70 32.67 24.65
N LYS A 12 -18.45 32.44 24.23
CA LYS A 12 -18.12 31.68 23.02
C LYS A 12 -17.62 30.29 23.40
N PHE A 13 -18.05 29.27 22.66
CA PHE A 13 -17.79 27.86 22.97
C PHE A 13 -16.84 27.24 21.94
N GLN A 14 -15.91 26.41 22.38
CA GLN A 14 -15.06 25.62 21.48
C GLN A 14 -15.89 24.47 20.87
N PRO A 15 -15.97 24.35 19.54
CA PRO A 15 -16.67 23.24 18.88
C PRO A 15 -15.94 21.92 19.06
N TRP A 16 -16.69 20.82 18.99
CA TRP A 16 -16.15 19.48 18.92
C TRP A 16 -15.29 19.27 17.67
N ASN A 17 -14.28 18.42 17.81
CA ASN A 17 -13.50 17.90 16.68
C ASN A 17 -13.49 16.37 16.74
N SER A 18 -14.03 15.73 15.71
CA SER A 18 -14.15 14.29 15.61
C SER A 18 -12.85 13.63 15.14
N ALA A 19 -12.56 12.45 15.66
CA ALA A 19 -11.47 11.57 15.24
C ALA A 19 -11.94 10.12 15.27
N PRO A 20 -12.68 9.67 14.24
CA PRO A 20 -13.07 8.28 14.10
C PRO A 20 -11.84 7.39 13.84
N ASP A 21 -11.72 6.30 14.59
CA ASP A 21 -10.65 5.32 14.46
C ASP A 21 -10.83 4.42 13.22
N VAL A 22 -9.76 3.79 12.76
CA VAL A 22 -9.81 2.85 11.62
C VAL A 22 -10.70 1.64 11.94
N SER A 23 -10.68 1.17 13.18
CA SER A 23 -11.50 0.04 13.64
C SER A 23 -13.01 0.29 13.50
N PHE A 24 -13.47 1.53 13.71
CA PHE A 24 -14.87 1.91 13.49
C PHE A 24 -15.29 1.65 12.04
N TRP A 25 -14.46 2.05 11.06
CA TRP A 25 -14.75 1.91 9.64
C TRP A 25 -14.72 0.45 9.19
N GLN A 26 -13.81 -0.35 9.75
CA GLN A 26 -13.76 -1.80 9.50
C GLN A 26 -15.04 -2.49 9.99
N THR A 27 -15.45 -2.21 11.22
CA THR A 27 -16.68 -2.76 11.80
C THR A 27 -17.91 -2.29 11.03
N LEU A 28 -17.99 -1.01 10.63
CA LEU A 28 -19.07 -0.49 9.80
C LEU A 28 -19.13 -1.20 8.43
N ALA A 29 -17.99 -1.46 7.79
CA ALA A 29 -17.92 -2.17 6.52
C ALA A 29 -18.43 -3.61 6.63
N SER A 30 -18.01 -4.36 7.66
CA SER A 30 -18.52 -5.72 7.92
C SER A 30 -20.01 -5.70 8.25
N LEU A 31 -20.47 -4.84 9.17
CA LEU A 31 -21.89 -4.73 9.50
C LEU A 31 -22.74 -4.35 8.29
N LYS A 32 -22.25 -3.48 7.39
CA LYS A 32 -22.95 -3.12 6.16
C LYS A 32 -23.10 -4.32 5.20
N LEU A 33 -22.07 -5.16 5.08
CA LEU A 33 -22.12 -6.36 4.22
C LEU A 33 -22.98 -7.47 4.82
N ASP A 34 -22.78 -7.73 6.12
CA ASP A 34 -23.27 -8.95 6.75
C ASP A 34 -24.66 -8.77 7.38
N LYS A 35 -24.94 -7.59 7.95
CA LYS A 35 -26.14 -7.33 8.78
C LYS A 35 -27.08 -6.28 8.19
N PHE A 36 -26.60 -5.07 7.90
CA PHE A 36 -27.45 -3.97 7.45
C PHE A 36 -27.89 -4.17 5.99
N GLN A 37 -26.99 -4.64 5.12
CA GLN A 37 -27.26 -4.88 3.70
C GLN A 37 -27.86 -3.64 3.02
N LEU A 38 -29.13 -3.67 2.65
CA LEU A 38 -29.86 -2.55 2.05
C LEU A 38 -30.66 -1.71 3.07
N ASN A 39 -30.69 -2.11 4.35
CA ASN A 39 -31.36 -1.38 5.40
C ASN A 39 -30.61 -0.07 5.70
N ASP A 40 -31.31 1.05 5.55
CA ASP A 40 -30.84 2.41 5.80
C ASP A 40 -31.38 3.00 7.12
N GLN A 41 -32.00 2.16 7.97
CA GLN A 41 -32.44 2.56 9.30
C GLN A 41 -31.28 3.04 10.17
N ALA A 42 -31.55 4.09 10.94
CA ALA A 42 -30.62 4.65 11.90
C ALA A 42 -30.19 3.59 12.93
N GLN A 43 -28.91 3.58 13.26
CA GLN A 43 -28.33 2.67 14.24
C GLN A 43 -27.86 3.47 15.45
N ASP A 44 -28.13 2.95 16.64
CA ASP A 44 -27.59 3.51 17.88
C ASP A 44 -26.09 3.22 17.97
N ILE A 45 -25.30 4.26 18.24
CA ILE A 45 -23.86 4.17 18.44
C ILE A 45 -23.43 4.97 19.67
N THR A 46 -22.33 4.56 20.29
CA THR A 46 -21.73 5.27 21.42
C THR A 46 -20.43 5.93 21.00
N GLY A 47 -20.26 7.21 21.32
CA GLY A 47 -19.02 7.95 21.15
C GLY A 47 -18.36 8.28 22.48
N TYR A 48 -17.09 8.63 22.41
CA TYR A 48 -16.25 8.82 23.59
C TYR A 48 -15.51 10.16 23.52
N PHE A 49 -15.29 10.79 24.66
CA PHE A 49 -14.47 12.00 24.76
C PHE A 49 -13.73 12.07 26.09
N THR A 50 -12.74 12.95 26.17
CA THR A 50 -11.94 13.22 27.37
C THR A 50 -11.66 14.73 27.51
N PRO A 51 -11.29 15.25 28.68
CA PRO A 51 -10.73 16.58 28.85
C PRO A 51 -9.50 16.80 27.96
N GLY A 52 -9.32 18.00 27.44
CA GLY A 52 -8.13 18.35 26.68
C GLY A 52 -6.87 18.25 27.55
N ARG A 53 -5.76 17.74 27.01
CA ARG A 53 -4.49 17.65 27.76
C ARG A 53 -3.75 18.98 27.81
N SER A 54 -3.85 19.79 26.77
CA SER A 54 -3.24 21.10 26.68
C SER A 54 -3.87 21.93 25.58
N VAL A 55 -3.60 23.23 25.54
CA VAL A 55 -4.06 24.13 24.47
C VAL A 55 -3.65 23.65 23.08
N ASN A 56 -2.47 23.02 22.97
CA ASN A 56 -1.94 22.50 21.70
C ASN A 56 -2.50 21.13 21.31
N VAL A 57 -3.11 20.41 22.27
CA VAL A 57 -3.71 19.09 22.07
C VAL A 57 -5.14 19.14 22.61
N PRO A 58 -6.08 19.73 21.84
CA PRO A 58 -7.48 19.74 22.23
C PRO A 58 -8.03 18.32 22.28
N ALA A 59 -9.01 18.12 23.16
CA ALA A 59 -9.78 16.88 23.19
C ALA A 59 -10.39 16.60 21.82
N ARG A 60 -10.47 15.31 21.48
CA ARG A 60 -11.13 14.83 20.28
C ARG A 60 -12.29 13.93 20.68
N PHE A 61 -13.38 14.02 19.93
CA PHE A 61 -14.51 13.12 20.04
C PHE A 61 -14.19 11.87 19.21
N THR A 62 -14.03 10.72 19.85
CA THR A 62 -13.58 9.47 19.23
C THR A 62 -14.72 8.47 19.11
N ILE A 63 -14.65 7.65 18.06
CA ILE A 63 -15.49 6.46 17.87
C ILE A 63 -14.59 5.35 17.33
N ASP A 64 -14.80 4.12 17.77
CA ASP A 64 -14.05 2.91 17.40
C ASP A 64 -14.98 1.70 17.31
N GLU A 65 -14.43 0.48 17.26
CA GLU A 65 -15.20 -0.77 17.20
C GLU A 65 -16.28 -0.93 18.28
N SER A 66 -16.03 -0.40 19.49
CA SER A 66 -16.95 -0.54 20.63
C SER A 66 -18.17 0.38 20.53
N ALA A 67 -18.20 1.29 19.55
CA ALA A 67 -19.34 2.15 19.30
C ALA A 67 -20.61 1.35 18.94
N PHE A 68 -20.48 0.12 18.44
CA PHE A 68 -21.61 -0.73 18.06
C PHE A 68 -21.95 -1.75 19.15
N ALA A 69 -23.21 -1.78 19.61
CA ALA A 69 -23.68 -2.72 20.65
C ALA A 69 -23.44 -4.21 20.31
N SER A 70 -23.41 -4.58 19.02
CA SER A 70 -23.13 -5.96 18.59
C SER A 70 -21.70 -6.43 18.82
N ALA A 71 -20.76 -5.53 19.16
CA ALA A 71 -19.37 -5.87 19.49
C ALA A 71 -19.15 -6.18 21.00
N GLN A 72 -20.15 -5.94 21.85
CA GLN A 72 -20.03 -6.01 23.32
C GLN A 72 -19.98 -7.44 23.90
N GLY A 73 -20.03 -8.49 23.08
CA GLY A 73 -20.11 -9.89 23.53
C GLY A 73 -18.87 -10.46 24.24
N THR A 74 -17.78 -9.70 24.42
CA THR A 74 -16.51 -10.19 25.02
C THR A 74 -15.78 -9.21 25.96
N GLN A 75 -16.44 -8.17 26.51
CA GLN A 75 -15.74 -6.97 27.01
C GLN A 75 -15.93 -6.56 28.48
N GLU A 76 -16.29 -7.45 29.42
CA GLU A 76 -16.43 -7.03 30.84
C GLU A 76 -15.17 -6.38 31.44
N SER A 77 -13.94 -6.73 31.00
CA SER A 77 -12.72 -6.10 31.52
C SER A 77 -12.31 -4.79 30.82
N ARG A 78 -12.59 -4.66 29.51
CA ARG A 78 -12.25 -3.47 28.72
C ARG A 78 -13.20 -2.30 28.99
N ASP A 79 -14.48 -2.59 29.23
CA ASP A 79 -15.48 -1.57 29.55
C ASP A 79 -15.19 -0.91 30.90
N VAL A 80 -14.69 -1.68 31.89
CA VAL A 80 -14.29 -1.14 33.20
C VAL A 80 -13.07 -0.23 33.06
N ASP A 81 -12.11 -0.55 32.19
CA ASP A 81 -10.97 0.33 31.92
C ASP A 81 -11.39 1.61 31.17
N ARG A 82 -12.17 1.54 30.09
CA ARG A 82 -12.60 2.75 29.36
C ARG A 82 -13.52 3.64 30.15
N ALA A 83 -14.46 3.07 30.91
CA ALA A 83 -15.36 3.83 31.78
C ALA A 83 -14.61 4.62 32.87
N ARG A 84 -13.36 4.25 33.17
CA ARG A 84 -12.48 5.03 34.06
C ARG A 84 -11.86 6.25 33.39
N TYR A 85 -11.64 6.24 32.07
CA TYR A 85 -10.82 7.25 31.39
C TYR A 85 -11.60 8.12 30.40
N GLU A 86 -12.76 7.67 29.93
CA GLU A 86 -13.51 8.31 28.83
C GLU A 86 -14.99 8.46 29.17
N TRP A 87 -15.57 9.57 28.71
CA TRP A 87 -16.99 9.88 28.87
C TRP A 87 -17.76 9.43 27.65
N GLN A 88 -18.90 8.78 27.89
CA GLN A 88 -19.78 8.30 26.84
C GLN A 88 -20.74 9.38 26.39
N ALA A 89 -21.01 9.40 25.09
CA ALA A 89 -22.01 10.23 24.45
C ALA A 89 -22.85 9.33 23.54
N PRO A 90 -24.17 9.22 23.74
CA PRO A 90 -25.03 8.43 22.87
C PRO A 90 -25.21 9.14 21.52
N GLY A 91 -25.32 8.38 20.43
CA GLY A 91 -25.52 8.96 19.11
C GLY A 91 -26.22 8.06 18.12
N LEU A 92 -26.59 8.66 16.99
CA LEU A 92 -27.32 7.99 15.91
C LEU A 92 -26.50 8.01 14.62
N LEU A 93 -26.29 6.83 14.05
CA LEU A 93 -25.63 6.62 12.77
C LEU A 93 -26.66 6.46 11.65
N PHE A 94 -26.59 7.34 10.66
CA PHE A 94 -27.34 7.25 9.41
C PHE A 94 -26.40 6.90 8.27
N ASN A 95 -26.33 5.62 7.91
CA ASN A 95 -25.52 5.14 6.80
C ASN A 95 -26.36 5.00 5.53
N THR A 96 -26.01 5.74 4.49
CA THR A 96 -26.67 5.70 3.19
C THR A 96 -26.03 4.68 2.24
N ASN A 97 -26.85 4.07 1.39
CA ASN A 97 -26.38 3.08 0.42
C ASN A 97 -25.77 3.71 -0.83
N THR A 98 -26.27 4.88 -1.24
CA THR A 98 -25.76 5.60 -2.42
C THR A 98 -25.26 7.00 -2.04
N LEU A 99 -24.31 7.51 -2.84
CA LEU A 99 -23.80 8.87 -2.69
C LEU A 99 -24.88 9.93 -2.97
N GLU A 100 -25.85 9.61 -3.83
CA GLU A 100 -26.95 10.52 -4.12
C GLU A 100 -27.87 10.69 -2.92
N ASP A 101 -28.19 9.60 -2.22
CA ASP A 101 -29.02 9.65 -1.01
C ASP A 101 -28.32 10.45 0.08
N PHE A 102 -27.00 10.25 0.24
CA PHE A 102 -26.19 11.08 1.15
C PHE A 102 -26.33 12.57 0.84
N LYS A 103 -26.33 12.96 -0.45
CA LYS A 103 -26.47 14.37 -0.86
C LYS A 103 -27.89 14.90 -0.63
N LYS A 104 -28.92 14.11 -0.98
CA LYS A 104 -30.35 14.47 -0.87
C LYS A 104 -30.86 14.52 0.57
N LEU A 105 -30.20 13.83 1.49
CA LEU A 105 -30.56 13.75 2.90
C LEU A 105 -30.61 15.14 3.56
N ASP A 106 -31.75 15.46 4.19
CA ASP A 106 -32.02 16.74 4.84
C ASP A 106 -31.27 16.83 6.18
N LYS A 107 -30.04 17.34 6.08
CA LYS A 107 -29.11 17.51 7.21
C LYS A 107 -29.60 18.54 8.23
N ALA A 108 -30.38 19.52 7.79
CA ALA A 108 -30.93 20.52 8.69
C ALA A 108 -32.05 19.90 9.54
N LYS A 109 -32.91 19.08 8.93
CA LYS A 109 -33.93 18.32 9.64
C LYS A 109 -33.32 17.33 10.64
N LEU A 110 -32.37 16.49 10.23
CA LEU A 110 -31.77 15.50 11.16
C LEU A 110 -31.15 16.15 12.41
N LEU A 111 -30.46 17.28 12.23
CA LEU A 111 -29.89 18.00 13.36
C LEU A 111 -30.97 18.63 14.24
N ARG A 112 -32.05 19.16 13.64
CA ARG A 112 -33.22 19.68 14.39
C ARG A 112 -33.91 18.58 15.17
N ASP A 113 -34.22 17.44 14.54
CA ASP A 113 -34.88 16.29 15.19
C ASP A 113 -34.04 15.80 16.40
N ALA A 114 -32.71 15.79 16.28
CA ALA A 114 -31.82 15.45 17.40
C ALA A 114 -31.82 16.53 18.49
N GLY A 115 -31.86 17.81 18.13
CA GLY A 115 -31.99 18.91 19.08
C GLY A 115 -33.35 18.95 19.79
N ASP A 116 -34.43 18.59 19.09
CA ASP A 116 -35.78 18.52 19.67
C ASP A 116 -35.87 17.45 20.75
N LYS A 117 -35.19 16.30 20.58
CA LYS A 117 -35.05 15.28 21.63
C LYS A 117 -34.33 15.83 22.87
N ILE A 118 -33.28 16.64 22.69
CA ILE A 118 -32.59 17.30 23.81
C ILE A 118 -33.53 18.32 24.47
N LEU A 119 -34.31 19.07 23.68
CA LEU A 119 -35.26 20.05 24.19
C LEU A 119 -36.42 19.39 24.95
N ASP A 120 -36.90 18.23 24.50
CA ASP A 120 -37.90 17.41 25.22
C ASP A 120 -37.36 16.95 26.58
N LEU A 121 -36.11 16.50 26.62
CA LEU A 121 -35.44 16.15 27.87
C LEU A 121 -35.28 17.37 28.80
N ILE A 122 -35.12 18.58 28.27
CA ILE A 122 -34.99 19.78 29.12
C ILE A 122 -36.34 20.27 29.64
N LEU A 123 -37.38 20.27 28.81
CA LEU A 123 -38.69 20.85 29.14
C LEU A 123 -39.66 19.87 29.82
N GLY A 124 -39.44 18.55 29.70
CA GLY A 124 -40.36 17.53 30.23
C GLY A 124 -40.21 17.21 31.72
N ASN A 125 -39.30 17.86 32.45
CA ASN A 125 -38.79 17.38 33.74
C ASN A 125 -39.19 18.24 34.94
N GLU A 126 -40.46 18.18 35.34
CA GLU A 126 -40.92 18.88 36.55
C GLU A 126 -40.55 18.14 37.87
N ASP A 127 -40.43 16.79 37.90
CA ASP A 127 -40.44 16.04 39.19
C ASP A 127 -39.42 14.88 39.46
N GLU A 128 -38.44 14.51 38.60
CA GLU A 128 -37.52 13.36 38.88
C GLU A 128 -36.01 13.60 38.61
N ASP A 129 -35.15 12.69 39.10
CA ASP A 129 -33.68 12.63 38.88
C ASP A 129 -33.35 12.63 37.37
N ILE A 130 -32.75 13.72 36.90
CA ILE A 130 -32.53 13.97 35.46
C ILE A 130 -31.38 13.09 34.96
N SER A 131 -31.67 12.12 34.09
CA SER A 131 -30.62 11.43 33.32
C SER A 131 -30.06 12.40 32.28
N THR A 132 -28.83 12.82 32.54
CA THR A 132 -28.10 13.82 31.75
C THR A 132 -27.23 13.21 30.65
N ASP A 133 -27.18 11.87 30.57
CA ASP A 133 -26.36 11.12 29.62
C ASP A 133 -26.68 11.47 28.15
N HIS A 134 -27.92 11.87 27.87
CA HIS A 134 -28.41 12.20 26.53
C HIS A 134 -28.25 13.68 26.15
N LEU A 135 -27.79 14.52 27.08
CA LEU A 135 -27.63 15.96 26.87
C LEU A 135 -26.55 16.28 25.84
N ASN A 136 -25.54 15.43 25.72
CA ASN A 136 -24.43 15.55 24.76
C ASN A 136 -24.52 14.48 23.67
N SER A 137 -25.70 14.28 23.10
CA SER A 137 -25.87 13.34 22.00
C SER A 137 -25.24 13.84 20.69
N PHE A 138 -24.99 12.92 19.76
CA PHE A 138 -24.46 13.25 18.43
C PHE A 138 -25.18 12.50 17.30
N VAL A 139 -25.04 13.03 16.09
CA VAL A 139 -25.53 12.42 14.85
C VAL A 139 -24.36 12.24 13.91
N LEU A 140 -24.24 11.05 13.32
CA LEU A 140 -23.22 10.74 12.34
C LEU A 140 -23.91 10.30 11.05
N ILE A 141 -23.72 11.05 9.96
CA ILE A 141 -24.15 10.63 8.63
C ILE A 141 -22.96 10.05 7.87
N THR A 142 -23.14 8.92 7.20
CA THR A 142 -22.08 8.26 6.44
C THR A 142 -22.54 7.73 5.08
N PHE A 143 -21.58 7.62 4.18
CA PHE A 143 -21.65 6.86 2.95
C PHE A 143 -20.34 6.09 2.78
N ALA A 144 -20.43 4.76 2.75
CA ALA A 144 -19.29 3.86 2.58
C ALA A 144 -19.23 3.30 1.14
N ASP A 145 -18.18 3.67 0.39
CA ASP A 145 -17.79 3.06 -0.88
C ASP A 145 -16.82 1.90 -0.60
N LEU A 146 -17.40 0.70 -0.43
CA LEU A 146 -16.65 -0.51 -0.09
C LEU A 146 -15.74 -1.00 -1.22
N LYS A 147 -15.94 -0.56 -2.47
CA LYS A 147 -15.07 -0.93 -3.59
C LYS A 147 -13.76 -0.13 -3.57
N LYS A 148 -13.83 1.13 -3.13
CA LYS A 148 -12.66 2.01 -3.00
C LYS A 148 -12.10 2.06 -1.57
N HIS A 149 -12.79 1.44 -0.61
CA HIS A 149 -12.54 1.60 0.82
C HIS A 149 -12.49 3.09 1.24
N SER A 150 -13.43 3.88 0.70
CA SER A 150 -13.56 5.32 0.97
C SER A 150 -14.85 5.61 1.73
N PHE A 151 -14.76 6.41 2.78
CA PHE A 151 -15.88 6.71 3.68
C PHE A 151 -16.10 8.21 3.75
N LEU A 152 -17.25 8.66 3.24
CA LEU A 152 -17.70 10.04 3.40
C LEU A 152 -18.52 10.13 4.68
N TYR A 153 -18.21 11.07 5.56
CA TYR A 153 -18.89 11.21 6.84
C TYR A 153 -19.04 12.65 7.30
N TRP A 154 -20.02 12.91 8.17
CA TRP A 154 -20.19 14.21 8.80
C TRP A 154 -20.78 14.05 10.19
N PHE A 155 -20.10 14.58 11.21
CA PHE A 155 -20.61 14.64 12.58
C PHE A 155 -21.45 15.89 12.79
N GLY A 156 -22.58 15.72 13.48
CA GLY A 156 -23.43 16.78 14.01
C GLY A 156 -23.54 16.63 15.52
N PHE A 157 -23.17 17.67 16.25
CA PHE A 157 -23.25 17.74 17.71
C PHE A 157 -24.35 18.74 18.11
N PRO A 158 -25.63 18.30 18.15
CA PRO A 158 -26.77 19.18 18.39
C PRO A 158 -26.60 19.98 19.69
N ALA A 159 -26.55 21.29 19.53
CA ALA A 159 -26.48 22.25 20.62
C ALA A 159 -27.62 23.27 20.51
N LEU A 160 -28.31 23.47 21.62
CA LEU A 160 -29.38 24.43 21.74
C LEU A 160 -28.79 25.83 21.93
N SER A 161 -29.26 26.76 21.11
CA SER A 161 -28.95 28.18 21.24
C SER A 161 -30.24 28.92 21.58
N PRO A 162 -30.36 29.43 22.82
CA PRO A 162 -31.49 30.28 23.17
C PRO A 162 -31.47 31.59 22.37
N PRO A 163 -32.61 32.29 22.24
CA PRO A 163 -32.70 33.59 21.57
C PRO A 163 -31.81 34.67 22.20
N ALA A 164 -31.68 34.65 23.52
CA ALA A 164 -30.74 35.50 24.26
C ALA A 164 -29.39 34.78 24.40
N SER A 165 -28.29 35.45 24.04
CA SER A 165 -26.95 34.87 24.18
C SER A 165 -26.51 34.85 25.64
N PHE A 166 -25.89 33.76 26.08
CA PHE A 166 -25.26 33.66 27.39
C PHE A 166 -24.12 34.68 27.52
N GLN A 167 -24.10 35.41 28.63
CA GLN A 167 -23.02 36.36 28.95
C GLN A 167 -22.19 35.82 30.12
N TYR A 168 -20.90 36.10 30.14
CA TYR A 168 -20.02 35.71 31.24
C TYR A 168 -19.12 36.86 31.69
N ARG A 169 -18.68 36.81 32.95
CA ARG A 169 -17.66 37.71 33.49
C ARG A 169 -16.28 37.24 33.04
N SER A 170 -15.55 38.12 32.33
CA SER A 170 -14.21 37.83 31.80
C SER A 170 -13.12 38.52 32.63
N PRO A 171 -11.97 37.86 32.93
CA PRO A 171 -11.64 36.47 32.66
C PRO A 171 -12.30 35.48 33.65
N PRO A 172 -12.41 34.18 33.30
CA PRO A 172 -12.87 33.15 34.24
C PRO A 172 -11.97 33.06 35.48
N SER A 173 -12.55 32.76 36.64
CA SER A 173 -11.83 32.67 37.90
C SER A 173 -11.19 31.28 38.09
N SER A 174 -10.10 31.24 38.87
CA SER A 174 -9.47 29.98 39.26
C SER A 174 -10.33 29.25 40.29
N VAL A 175 -10.37 27.91 40.24
CA VAL A 175 -11.10 27.12 41.24
C VAL A 175 -10.58 27.40 42.65
N SER A 176 -9.26 27.57 42.82
CA SER A 176 -8.65 27.90 44.12
C SER A 176 -9.04 29.27 44.69
N SER A 177 -9.74 30.12 43.92
CA SER A 177 -10.31 31.36 44.45
C SER A 177 -11.64 31.18 45.19
N VAL A 178 -12.28 30.02 44.99
CA VAL A 178 -13.60 29.69 45.56
C VAL A 178 -13.51 28.48 46.49
N LEU A 179 -12.69 27.48 46.14
CA LEU A 179 -12.50 26.25 46.91
C LEU A 179 -11.09 26.14 47.46
N SER A 180 -10.95 25.84 48.75
CA SER A 180 -9.66 25.50 49.36
C SER A 180 -9.10 24.18 48.84
N SER A 181 -7.78 23.99 48.92
CA SER A 181 -7.13 22.75 48.44
C SER A 181 -7.68 21.51 49.17
N LYS A 182 -8.07 21.62 50.44
CA LYS A 182 -8.73 20.54 51.20
C LYS A 182 -10.11 20.18 50.64
N GLU A 183 -10.92 21.19 50.30
CA GLU A 183 -12.24 20.96 49.69
C GLU A 183 -12.08 20.33 48.31
N GLN A 184 -11.13 20.79 47.49
CA GLN A 184 -10.86 20.22 46.16
C GLN A 184 -10.47 18.73 46.23
N VAL A 185 -9.61 18.36 47.18
CA VAL A 185 -9.20 16.96 47.43
C VAL A 185 -10.38 16.11 47.92
N GLN A 186 -11.13 16.61 48.90
CA GLN A 186 -12.28 15.91 49.46
C GLN A 186 -13.36 15.64 48.40
N THR A 187 -13.65 16.65 47.57
CA THR A 187 -14.58 16.55 46.43
C THR A 187 -14.22 15.40 45.51
N LEU A 188 -12.92 15.29 45.17
CA LEU A 188 -12.46 14.30 44.23
C LEU A 188 -12.47 12.89 44.84
N ARG A 189 -12.10 12.75 46.11
CA ARG A 189 -12.14 11.48 46.85
C ARG A 189 -13.55 10.91 46.99
N GLU A 190 -14.52 11.75 47.36
CA GLU A 190 -15.93 11.34 47.46
C GLU A 190 -16.48 10.84 46.12
N ARG A 191 -16.00 11.42 45.01
CA ARG A 191 -16.43 11.04 43.65
C ARG A 191 -15.73 9.78 43.14
N LEU A 192 -14.48 9.53 43.52
CA LEU A 192 -13.76 8.28 43.20
C LEU A 192 -14.24 7.07 44.04
N ALA A 193 -14.76 7.30 45.25
CA ALA A 193 -15.20 6.23 46.16
C ALA A 193 -16.57 5.61 45.80
N ASN A 194 -17.42 6.30 45.03
CA ASN A 194 -18.69 5.76 44.54
C ASN A 194 -18.45 4.94 43.25
N SER A 195 -18.07 3.67 43.43
CA SER A 195 -17.68 2.75 42.34
C SER A 195 -18.81 2.33 41.37
N ASP A 196 -20.08 2.66 41.65
CA ASP A 196 -21.22 2.41 40.74
C ASP A 196 -21.52 3.59 39.79
N CYS A 197 -20.80 4.70 39.93
CA CYS A 197 -20.85 5.80 38.98
C CYS A 197 -19.59 5.77 38.12
N ILE A 198 -19.74 5.26 36.88
CA ILE A 198 -19.11 5.87 35.69
C ILE A 198 -19.05 7.37 35.96
N VAL A 199 -17.91 8.03 35.73
CA VAL A 199 -17.74 9.46 36.04
C VAL A 199 -18.77 10.28 35.23
N ARG A 200 -20.00 10.42 35.72
CA ARG A 200 -21.08 11.18 35.12
C ARG A 200 -21.01 12.57 35.73
N VAL A 201 -20.17 13.44 35.18
CA VAL A 201 -20.21 14.86 35.57
C VAL A 201 -21.31 15.55 34.78
N LEU A 202 -22.52 15.13 35.11
CA LEU A 202 -23.76 15.86 34.94
C LEU A 202 -24.70 15.39 36.08
N ASP A 203 -24.20 15.34 37.31
CA ASP A 203 -25.03 15.12 38.48
C ASP A 203 -25.38 16.49 39.04
N ILE A 204 -26.62 16.94 38.77
CA ILE A 204 -27.21 18.17 39.33
C ILE A 204 -27.40 17.91 40.82
N LYS A 205 -26.30 17.95 41.57
CA LYS A 205 -26.35 18.07 43.03
C LYS A 205 -25.70 19.39 43.35
N THR A 206 -26.57 20.35 43.67
CA THR A 206 -26.23 21.62 44.32
C THR A 206 -25.06 21.39 45.26
N TRP A 207 -23.90 21.96 44.92
CA TRP A 207 -22.77 21.97 45.82
C TRP A 207 -23.13 22.87 46.99
N ARG A 208 -23.41 22.28 48.16
CA ARG A 208 -23.57 23.01 49.41
C ARG A 208 -22.19 23.02 50.08
N ALA A 209 -21.45 24.10 49.92
CA ALA A 209 -20.22 24.30 50.69
C ALA A 209 -20.61 24.28 52.18
N ALA A 210 -20.18 23.23 52.90
CA ALA A 210 -20.54 23.05 54.30
C ALA A 210 -19.57 23.83 55.19
N ASP A 211 -20.07 24.91 55.79
CA ASP A 211 -19.55 25.40 57.05
C ASP A 211 -20.17 24.53 58.16
N HIS A 212 -19.37 23.73 58.87
CA HIS A 212 -19.86 22.67 59.79
C HIS A 212 -20.54 23.19 61.08
N THR A 213 -21.10 24.41 61.08
CA THR A 213 -21.77 24.97 62.26
C THR A 213 -23.13 25.64 61.97
N THR A 214 -23.54 25.83 60.71
CA THR A 214 -24.88 26.39 60.37
C THR A 214 -25.44 25.80 59.07
N THR A 215 -26.77 25.67 58.97
CA THR A 215 -27.51 25.11 57.83
C THR A 215 -27.78 26.11 56.69
N ASP A 216 -27.07 27.23 56.64
CA ASP A 216 -27.29 28.26 55.62
C ASP A 216 -26.39 28.05 54.38
N VAL A 217 -26.99 28.16 53.19
CA VAL A 217 -26.30 28.01 51.90
C VAL A 217 -25.46 29.24 51.62
N VAL A 218 -24.14 29.10 51.55
CA VAL A 218 -23.21 30.22 51.30
C VAL A 218 -23.04 30.53 49.81
N ASP A 219 -23.07 29.53 48.91
CA ASP A 219 -22.99 29.69 47.45
C ASP A 219 -23.38 28.37 46.73
N THR A 220 -24.00 28.45 45.53
CA THR A 220 -24.35 27.27 44.70
C THR A 220 -23.44 27.17 43.47
N LEU A 221 -22.80 26.02 43.27
CA LEU A 221 -21.89 25.74 42.15
C LEU A 221 -22.42 24.60 41.27
N PHE A 222 -22.30 24.73 39.95
CA PHE A 222 -22.70 23.70 38.97
C PHE A 222 -21.49 23.21 38.19
N GLY A 223 -21.27 21.90 38.08
CA GLY A 223 -20.10 21.32 37.41
C GLY A 223 -20.44 20.57 36.13
N PHE A 224 -19.57 20.67 35.12
CA PHE A 224 -19.61 19.84 33.90
C PHE A 224 -18.19 19.42 33.49
N VAL A 225 -18.05 18.29 32.80
CA VAL A 225 -16.77 17.91 32.17
C VAL A 225 -16.56 18.70 30.90
N ASP A 226 -15.43 19.40 30.85
CA ASP A 226 -15.09 20.25 29.74
C ASP A 226 -13.97 19.63 28.87
N PRO A 227 -14.26 19.23 27.63
CA PRO A 227 -13.23 18.80 26.67
C PRO A 227 -12.29 19.95 26.27
N CYS A 228 -12.67 21.20 26.49
CA CYS A 228 -11.91 22.38 26.09
C CYS A 228 -10.69 22.62 27.00
N PRO A 229 -9.47 22.70 26.45
CA PRO A 229 -8.29 23.08 27.22
C PRO A 229 -8.09 24.61 27.35
N LEU A 230 -8.90 25.44 26.68
CA LEU A 230 -8.68 26.90 26.59
C LEU A 230 -9.16 27.60 27.86
N LYS A 231 -8.27 28.27 28.61
CA LYS A 231 -8.66 28.98 29.87
C LYS A 231 -9.72 30.07 29.69
N THR A 232 -9.90 30.60 28.47
CA THR A 232 -10.80 31.71 28.16
C THR A 232 -12.20 31.28 27.72
N ASN A 233 -12.37 30.05 27.25
CA ASN A 233 -13.58 29.59 26.59
C ASN A 233 -13.99 28.22 27.13
N PRO A 234 -15.28 27.95 27.35
CA PRO A 234 -15.77 26.61 27.63
C PRO A 234 -15.90 25.76 26.37
N GLY A 235 -15.96 24.44 26.54
CA GLY A 235 -16.27 23.50 25.46
C GLY A 235 -17.74 23.45 25.08
N TRP A 236 -18.01 22.74 24.00
CA TRP A 236 -19.34 22.57 23.42
C TRP A 236 -20.42 22.06 24.39
N PRO A 237 -20.14 21.11 25.31
CA PRO A 237 -21.16 20.57 26.24
C PRO A 237 -21.87 21.59 27.10
N LEU A 238 -21.19 22.69 27.44
CA LEU A 238 -21.76 23.71 28.32
C LEU A 238 -23.02 24.36 27.74
N ARG A 239 -23.18 24.39 26.41
CA ARG A 239 -24.37 24.99 25.77
C ARG A 239 -25.66 24.31 26.22
N ASN A 240 -25.71 22.98 26.12
CA ASN A 240 -26.89 22.21 26.49
C ASN A 240 -27.06 22.17 28.00
N PHE A 241 -25.96 22.18 28.75
CA PHE A 241 -26.00 22.26 30.21
C PHE A 241 -26.59 23.58 30.71
N LEU A 242 -26.18 24.72 30.15
CA LEU A 242 -26.78 26.02 30.48
C LEU A 242 -28.25 26.08 30.08
N ALA A 243 -28.62 25.48 28.95
CA ALA A 243 -30.02 25.37 28.53
C ALA A 243 -30.86 24.60 29.56
N LEU A 244 -30.34 23.48 30.07
CA LEU A 244 -30.97 22.71 31.14
C LEU A 244 -31.09 23.53 32.43
N LEU A 245 -29.99 24.10 32.92
CA LEU A 245 -29.96 24.85 34.19
C LEU A 245 -30.93 26.03 34.18
N THR A 246 -31.02 26.76 33.06
CA THR A 246 -31.90 27.92 32.93
C THR A 246 -33.36 27.55 32.66
N ALA A 247 -33.66 26.29 32.37
CA ALA A 247 -35.02 25.79 32.20
C ALA A 247 -35.61 25.22 33.51
N LEU A 248 -34.77 24.91 34.50
CA LEU A 248 -35.23 24.39 35.79
C LEU A 248 -36.05 25.44 36.57
N PRO A 249 -36.98 25.00 37.44
CA PRO A 249 -37.75 25.91 38.30
C PRO A 249 -36.85 26.80 39.17
N GLY A 250 -37.30 28.03 39.43
CA GLY A 250 -36.56 29.03 40.22
C GLY A 250 -36.21 28.58 41.65
N GLU A 251 -36.95 27.61 42.20
CA GLU A 251 -36.65 26.96 43.48
C GLU A 251 -35.38 26.09 43.44
N LYS A 252 -35.05 25.53 42.28
CA LYS A 252 -33.84 24.72 42.05
C LYS A 252 -32.67 25.55 41.54
N VAL A 253 -32.93 26.54 40.68
CA VAL A 253 -31.91 27.42 40.09
C VAL A 253 -32.40 28.86 40.03
N ASP A 254 -31.82 29.74 40.85
CA ASP A 254 -32.10 31.18 40.79
C ASP A 254 -31.31 31.86 39.67
N CYS A 255 -32.00 32.16 38.56
CA CYS A 255 -31.42 32.89 37.43
C CYS A 255 -31.35 34.42 37.64
N SER A 256 -31.81 34.96 38.78
CA SER A 256 -31.68 36.38 39.12
C SER A 256 -30.24 36.77 39.47
N GLN A 257 -29.44 35.80 39.94
CA GLN A 257 -28.02 35.92 40.22
C GLN A 257 -27.17 35.24 39.13
N PRO A 258 -25.90 35.66 38.95
CA PRO A 258 -24.97 34.95 38.07
C PRO A 258 -24.76 33.49 38.52
N LEU A 259 -24.91 32.56 37.58
CA LEU A 259 -24.65 31.13 37.80
C LEU A 259 -23.14 30.90 37.83
N LYS A 260 -22.63 30.26 38.90
CA LYS A 260 -21.22 29.87 39.01
C LYS A 260 -21.03 28.45 38.47
N ILE A 261 -20.41 28.33 37.29
CA ILE A 261 -20.19 27.06 36.59
C ILE A 261 -18.73 26.64 36.68
N ILE A 262 -18.47 25.49 37.29
CA ILE A 262 -17.17 24.81 37.30
C ILE A 262 -17.00 24.04 35.99
N SER A 263 -16.02 24.45 35.20
CA SER A 263 -15.54 23.73 34.03
C SER A 263 -14.42 22.78 34.45
N PHE A 264 -14.76 21.50 34.58
CA PHE A 264 -13.84 20.47 35.04
C PHE A 264 -12.96 19.97 33.90
N ARG A 265 -11.64 20.18 34.01
CA ARG A 265 -10.64 19.91 32.95
C ARG A 265 -9.47 19.06 33.42
N GLU A 266 -9.54 18.56 34.64
CA GLU A 266 -8.45 17.77 35.20
C GLU A 266 -8.46 16.33 34.70
N HIS A 267 -7.26 15.78 34.53
CA HIS A 267 -7.04 14.37 34.24
C HIS A 267 -6.92 13.60 35.56
N VAL A 268 -8.01 13.52 36.32
CA VAL A 268 -8.01 12.94 37.68
C VAL A 268 -7.96 11.41 37.72
N HIS A 269 -8.18 10.77 36.57
CA HIS A 269 -8.28 9.32 36.43
C HIS A 269 -6.93 8.58 36.53
N GLN A 270 -5.82 9.31 36.72
CA GLN A 270 -4.50 8.74 36.95
C GLN A 270 -4.22 8.42 38.43
N PHE A 271 -5.11 8.82 39.33
CA PHE A 271 -4.92 8.66 40.78
C PHE A 271 -5.76 7.50 41.30
N THR A 272 -5.11 6.48 41.84
CA THR A 272 -5.76 5.47 42.70
C THR A 272 -6.10 6.06 44.06
N ASP A 273 -5.24 6.96 44.55
CA ASP A 273 -5.43 7.80 45.75
C ASP A 273 -5.11 9.25 45.40
N VAL A 274 -5.99 10.18 45.75
CA VAL A 274 -5.81 11.63 45.47
C VAL A 274 -4.76 12.21 46.42
N PRO A 275 -3.66 12.81 45.91
CA PRO A 275 -2.64 13.47 46.74
C PRO A 275 -3.23 14.56 47.65
N GLU A 276 -2.70 14.75 48.85
CA GLU A 276 -3.19 15.77 49.80
C GLU A 276 -2.91 17.21 49.35
N ASP A 277 -1.91 17.40 48.48
CA ASP A 277 -1.52 18.67 47.86
C ASP A 277 -2.13 18.86 46.46
N PHE A 278 -3.10 18.04 46.08
CA PHE A 278 -3.74 18.14 44.77
C PHE A 278 -4.58 19.43 44.65
N GLU A 279 -4.41 20.10 43.50
CA GLU A 279 -5.14 21.32 43.16
C GLU A 279 -5.62 21.27 41.70
N TRP A 280 -6.80 21.81 41.45
CA TRP A 280 -7.40 21.90 40.12
C TRP A 280 -6.77 23.07 39.35
N LYS A 281 -5.62 22.82 38.73
CA LYS A 281 -4.79 23.82 38.02
C LYS A 281 -5.33 24.23 36.64
N ASN A 282 -6.05 23.33 35.97
CA ASN A 282 -6.59 23.47 34.63
C ASN A 282 -8.08 23.84 34.62
N SER A 283 -8.83 23.39 35.63
CA SER A 283 -10.25 23.72 35.77
C SER A 283 -10.46 25.22 36.08
N VAL A 284 -11.57 25.77 35.61
CA VAL A 284 -11.91 27.20 35.75
C VAL A 284 -13.38 27.39 36.12
N ILE A 285 -13.71 28.53 36.73
CA ILE A 285 -15.08 28.89 37.08
C ILE A 285 -15.57 30.01 36.16
N PHE A 286 -16.70 29.78 35.51
CA PHE A 286 -17.42 30.76 34.71
C PHE A 286 -18.60 31.32 35.50
N GLU A 287 -18.63 32.63 35.73
CA GLU A 287 -19.83 33.32 36.21
C GLU A 287 -20.68 33.72 35.01
N VAL A 288 -21.79 33.03 34.81
CA VAL A 288 -22.65 33.15 33.64
C VAL A 288 -23.96 33.85 34.02
N LYS A 289 -24.29 34.93 33.33
CA LYS A 289 -25.58 35.60 33.42
C LYS A 289 -26.46 35.18 32.27
N SER A 290 -27.67 34.72 32.60
CA SER A 290 -28.69 34.33 31.64
C SER A 290 -30.08 34.62 32.17
N GLU A 291 -31.01 34.91 31.27
CA GLU A 291 -32.44 34.83 31.57
C GLU A 291 -32.89 33.36 31.61
N PRO A 292 -34.02 33.05 32.28
CA PRO A 292 -34.63 31.73 32.18
C PRO A 292 -34.85 31.32 30.72
N PHE A 293 -34.61 30.04 30.42
CA PHE A 293 -34.52 29.51 29.06
C PHE A 293 -35.76 29.85 28.21
N MET A 294 -36.95 29.72 28.81
CA MET A 294 -38.27 29.99 28.21
C MET A 294 -38.92 31.30 28.67
N ALA A 295 -38.16 32.27 29.19
CA ALA A 295 -38.69 33.56 29.63
C ALA A 295 -39.36 34.37 28.50
N ASN A 296 -40.20 35.34 28.87
CA ASN A 296 -40.78 36.35 27.95
C ASN A 296 -41.66 35.81 26.81
N GLY A 297 -42.44 34.75 27.07
CA GLY A 297 -43.39 34.19 26.08
C GLY A 297 -42.73 33.45 24.92
N ARG A 298 -41.48 33.00 25.09
CA ARG A 298 -40.75 32.21 24.10
C ARG A 298 -41.43 30.86 23.86
N SER A 299 -41.44 30.43 22.60
CA SER A 299 -41.96 29.15 22.16
C SER A 299 -40.82 28.21 21.77
N ARG A 300 -41.11 26.91 21.64
CA ARG A 300 -40.12 25.91 21.19
C ARG A 300 -39.51 26.24 19.83
N GLN A 301 -40.25 26.94 18.97
CA GLN A 301 -39.81 27.32 17.62
C GLN A 301 -38.74 28.42 17.63
N ASP A 302 -38.57 29.12 18.75
CA ASP A 302 -37.59 30.19 18.90
C ASP A 302 -36.18 29.67 19.23
N VAL A 303 -36.06 28.40 19.63
CA VAL A 303 -34.78 27.75 19.97
C VAL A 303 -34.09 27.29 18.69
N ARG A 304 -32.88 27.80 18.44
CA ARG A 304 -32.09 27.39 17.27
C ARG A 304 -31.20 26.20 17.64
N VAL A 305 -31.13 25.21 16.74
CA VAL A 305 -30.21 24.08 16.86
C VAL A 305 -29.03 24.26 15.90
N MET A 306 -27.81 24.15 16.42
CA MET A 306 -26.56 24.19 15.65
C MET A 306 -25.66 23.01 16.05
N GLY A 307 -24.64 22.65 15.27
CA GLY A 307 -23.81 21.51 15.64
C GLY A 307 -23.04 20.77 14.55
N TRP A 308 -23.31 21.03 13.27
CA TRP A 308 -22.55 20.40 12.21
C TRP A 308 -21.06 20.75 12.29
N GLU A 309 -20.20 19.73 12.16
CA GLU A 309 -18.77 19.92 12.25
C GLU A 309 -18.21 20.63 10.99
N ALA A 310 -17.20 21.46 11.16
CA ALA A 310 -16.45 21.98 10.03
C ALA A 310 -15.48 20.92 9.47
N ASN A 311 -15.28 20.92 8.14
CA ASN A 311 -14.25 20.11 7.50
C ASN A 311 -12.84 20.65 7.78
N VAL A 312 -11.83 19.93 7.30
CA VAL A 312 -10.40 20.31 7.45
C VAL A 312 -10.03 21.67 6.86
N ARG A 313 -10.89 22.25 6.00
CA ARG A 313 -10.71 23.60 5.41
C ARG A 313 -11.49 24.68 6.17
N GLY A 314 -12.08 24.37 7.32
CA GLY A 314 -12.87 25.29 8.13
C GLY A 314 -14.25 25.62 7.55
N LYS A 315 -14.70 24.91 6.50
CA LYS A 315 -16.04 25.09 5.92
C LYS A 315 -17.00 24.03 6.47
N MET A 316 -18.27 24.38 6.60
CA MET A 316 -19.32 23.43 6.96
C MET A 316 -19.47 22.39 5.84
N GLY A 317 -19.13 21.13 6.12
CA GLY A 317 -19.25 20.07 5.12
C GLY A 317 -18.67 18.74 5.58
N PRO A 318 -18.98 17.66 4.84
CA PRO A 318 -18.50 16.32 5.17
C PRO A 318 -16.97 16.20 5.00
N ARG A 319 -16.41 15.19 5.67
CA ARG A 319 -15.03 14.75 5.58
C ARG A 319 -14.96 13.40 4.85
N VAL A 320 -13.81 13.09 4.28
CA VAL A 320 -13.55 11.81 3.60
C VAL A 320 -12.41 11.09 4.33
N MET A 321 -12.61 9.80 4.62
CA MET A 321 -11.58 8.89 5.09
C MET A 321 -11.25 7.89 3.97
N GLU A 322 -10.02 7.95 3.46
CA GLU A 322 -9.53 7.03 2.42
C GLU A 322 -8.72 5.90 3.08
N LEU A 323 -9.29 4.71 3.15
CA LEU A 323 -8.66 3.54 3.78
C LEU A 323 -8.17 2.49 2.78
N GLY A 324 -8.24 2.76 1.48
CA GLY A 324 -7.76 1.84 0.44
C GLY A 324 -6.30 1.42 0.60
N GLY A 325 -5.43 2.27 1.13
CA GLY A 325 -4.03 1.87 1.40
C GLY A 325 -3.85 0.89 2.58
N ILE A 326 -4.86 0.75 3.45
CA ILE A 326 -4.81 -0.03 4.68
C ILE A 326 -5.72 -1.26 4.60
N LEU A 327 -6.82 -1.17 3.84
CA LEU A 327 -7.86 -2.20 3.80
C LEU A 327 -7.89 -2.99 2.48
N ASP A 328 -7.29 -2.50 1.39
CA ASP A 328 -7.22 -3.23 0.13
C ASP A 328 -6.08 -4.27 0.19
N PRO A 329 -6.38 -5.59 0.19
CA PRO A 329 -5.34 -6.63 0.27
C PRO A 329 -4.33 -6.56 -0.86
N ILE A 330 -4.73 -6.08 -2.05
CA ILE A 330 -3.85 -5.98 -3.21
C ILE A 330 -2.83 -4.85 -3.01
N ARG A 331 -3.27 -3.69 -2.51
CA ARG A 331 -2.37 -2.56 -2.20
C ARG A 331 -1.49 -2.84 -0.99
N LEU A 332 -1.98 -3.60 -0.01
CA LEU A 332 -1.15 -4.07 1.10
C LEU A 332 -0.03 -4.99 0.60
N ALA A 333 -0.35 -5.95 -0.29
CA ALA A 333 0.63 -6.82 -0.90
C ALA A 333 1.69 -6.03 -1.70
N GLU A 334 1.26 -5.04 -2.50
CA GLU A 334 2.16 -4.11 -3.20
C GLU A 334 3.12 -3.40 -2.24
N THR A 335 2.57 -2.75 -1.21
CA THR A 335 3.35 -2.00 -0.23
C THR A 335 4.33 -2.91 0.51
N SER A 336 3.92 -4.13 0.86
CA SER A 336 4.77 -5.10 1.56
C SER A 336 5.92 -5.63 0.68
N VAL A 337 5.65 -5.95 -0.58
CA VAL A 337 6.69 -6.39 -1.53
C VAL A 337 7.69 -5.27 -1.77
N ASP A 338 7.19 -4.06 -2.05
CA ASP A 338 8.04 -2.89 -2.26
C ASP A 338 8.86 -2.53 -1.02
N LEU A 339 8.31 -2.72 0.19
CA LEU A 339 9.02 -2.45 1.43
C LEU A 339 10.27 -3.32 1.56
N ASN A 340 10.20 -4.61 1.20
CA ASN A 340 11.36 -5.50 1.25
C ASN A 340 12.50 -4.98 0.36
N LEU A 341 12.18 -4.59 -0.88
CA LEU A 341 13.14 -4.03 -1.82
C LEU A 341 13.66 -2.64 -1.38
N LYS A 342 12.79 -1.79 -0.81
CA LYS A 342 13.18 -0.50 -0.23
C LYS A 342 14.14 -0.69 0.96
N LEU A 343 13.94 -1.73 1.78
CA LEU A 343 14.85 -2.06 2.88
C LEU A 343 16.22 -2.53 2.37
N MET A 344 16.27 -3.32 1.29
CA MET A 344 17.53 -3.68 0.62
C MET A 344 18.26 -2.41 0.15
N ARG A 345 17.56 -1.50 -0.53
CA ARG A 345 18.11 -0.22 -0.98
C ARG A 345 18.68 0.59 0.19
N TRP A 346 17.90 0.79 1.25
CA TRP A 346 18.32 1.65 2.37
C TRP A 346 19.47 1.07 3.19
N ARG A 347 19.53 -0.26 3.33
CA ARG A 347 20.49 -0.90 4.24
C ARG A 347 21.76 -1.40 3.55
N GLN A 348 21.65 -1.87 2.31
CA GLN A 348 22.73 -2.62 1.64
C GLN A 348 23.17 -1.98 0.32
N LEU A 349 22.23 -1.50 -0.50
CA LEU A 349 22.53 -1.00 -1.85
C LEU A 349 21.80 0.33 -2.16
N PRO A 350 22.27 1.48 -1.66
CA PRO A 350 21.59 2.77 -1.83
C PRO A 350 21.37 3.20 -3.28
N SER A 351 22.22 2.73 -4.20
CA SER A 351 22.14 2.99 -5.64
C SER A 351 21.09 2.14 -6.38
N LEU A 352 20.39 1.23 -5.68
CA LEU A 352 19.36 0.39 -6.27
C LEU A 352 18.15 1.23 -6.72
N ASP A 353 17.92 1.29 -8.02
CA ASP A 353 16.78 1.96 -8.64
C ASP A 353 15.62 0.98 -8.88
N LEU A 354 14.69 0.99 -7.92
CA LEU A 354 13.51 0.12 -7.97
C LEU A 354 12.51 0.54 -9.05
N GLU A 355 12.49 1.82 -9.43
CA GLU A 355 11.57 2.32 -10.45
C GLU A 355 12.03 1.87 -11.84
N LEU A 356 13.34 1.93 -12.10
CA LEU A 356 13.95 1.34 -13.30
C LEU A 356 13.60 -0.14 -13.45
N LEU A 357 13.77 -0.94 -12.39
CA LEU A 357 13.42 -2.37 -12.42
C LEU A 357 11.94 -2.59 -12.69
N ALA A 358 11.05 -1.84 -12.02
CA ALA A 358 9.60 -1.97 -12.19
C ALA A 358 9.14 -1.62 -13.61
N GLN A 359 9.71 -0.59 -14.23
CA GLN A 359 9.36 -0.12 -15.58
C GLN A 359 9.93 -0.99 -16.71
N THR A 360 11.06 -1.67 -16.47
CA THR A 360 11.73 -2.50 -17.50
C THR A 360 10.82 -3.61 -17.99
N LYS A 361 10.66 -3.71 -19.32
CA LYS A 361 9.87 -4.75 -20.00
C LYS A 361 10.72 -5.95 -20.36
N CYS A 362 10.40 -7.10 -19.77
CA CYS A 362 11.11 -8.36 -19.97
C CYS A 362 10.34 -9.30 -20.88
N LEU A 363 10.96 -9.70 -21.99
CA LEU A 363 10.46 -10.74 -22.90
C LEU A 363 11.15 -12.07 -22.57
N LEU A 364 10.39 -13.11 -22.19
CA LEU A 364 10.91 -14.46 -21.97
C LEU A 364 10.56 -15.35 -23.15
N LEU A 365 11.57 -15.72 -23.93
CA LEU A 365 11.47 -16.68 -25.02
C LEU A 365 11.63 -18.09 -24.43
N GLY A 366 10.49 -18.76 -24.26
CA GLY A 366 10.35 -20.03 -23.57
C GLY A 366 9.67 -19.89 -22.20
N ALA A 367 8.58 -20.62 -22.00
CA ALA A 367 7.88 -20.79 -20.71
C ALA A 367 8.18 -22.18 -20.10
N GLY A 368 9.35 -22.74 -20.43
CA GLY A 368 9.86 -23.98 -19.85
C GLY A 368 10.50 -23.77 -18.47
N THR A 369 11.37 -24.70 -18.08
CA THR A 369 12.00 -24.71 -16.75
C THR A 369 12.73 -23.40 -16.47
N LEU A 370 13.58 -22.92 -17.40
CA LEU A 370 14.29 -21.65 -17.27
C LEU A 370 13.32 -20.47 -17.17
N GLY A 371 12.39 -20.35 -18.13
CA GLY A 371 11.43 -19.24 -18.18
C GLY A 371 10.62 -19.09 -16.89
N CYS A 372 10.14 -20.19 -16.32
CA CYS A 372 9.39 -20.17 -15.07
C CYS A 372 10.25 -19.68 -13.88
N TYR A 373 11.49 -20.15 -13.73
CA TYR A 373 12.36 -19.69 -12.65
C TYR A 373 12.80 -18.23 -12.86
N THR A 374 13.18 -17.85 -14.08
CA THR A 374 13.57 -16.48 -14.43
C THR A 374 12.44 -15.50 -14.12
N ALA A 375 11.20 -15.84 -14.48
CA ALA A 375 10.05 -14.99 -14.19
C ALA A 375 9.79 -14.82 -12.69
N ARG A 376 9.96 -15.87 -11.88
CA ARG A 376 9.84 -15.75 -10.41
C ARG A 376 10.95 -14.87 -9.83
N SER A 377 12.19 -15.01 -10.32
CA SER A 377 13.33 -14.17 -9.91
C SER A 377 13.14 -12.70 -10.32
N LEU A 378 12.63 -12.42 -11.52
CA LEU A 378 12.27 -11.08 -11.95
C LEU A 378 11.19 -10.48 -11.04
N LEU A 379 10.14 -11.25 -10.74
CA LEU A 379 9.06 -10.78 -9.86
C LEU A 379 9.57 -10.46 -8.44
N SER A 380 10.50 -11.26 -7.90
CA SER A 380 11.11 -10.97 -6.60
C SER A 380 11.97 -9.71 -6.57
N TRP A 381 12.54 -9.32 -7.71
CA TRP A 381 13.29 -8.07 -7.87
C TRP A 381 12.39 -6.84 -8.16
N GLY A 382 11.07 -7.03 -8.23
CA GLY A 382 10.11 -5.95 -8.43
C GLY A 382 9.82 -5.60 -9.89
N PHE A 383 10.31 -6.39 -10.86
CA PHE A 383 9.92 -6.21 -12.26
C PHE A 383 8.41 -6.43 -12.43
N ARG A 384 7.74 -5.53 -13.16
CA ARG A 384 6.27 -5.55 -13.29
C ARG A 384 5.78 -5.93 -14.69
N ASN A 385 6.62 -5.87 -15.71
CA ASN A 385 6.23 -6.08 -17.11
C ASN A 385 6.91 -7.33 -17.67
N ILE A 386 6.15 -8.42 -17.81
CA ILE A 386 6.68 -9.73 -18.18
C ILE A 386 5.82 -10.34 -19.31
N THR A 387 6.44 -10.66 -20.44
CA THR A 387 5.76 -11.31 -21.58
C THR A 387 6.41 -12.65 -21.88
N PHE A 388 5.61 -13.72 -21.91
CA PHE A 388 6.07 -15.05 -22.29
C PHE A 388 5.81 -15.34 -23.77
N VAL A 389 6.73 -16.05 -24.41
CA VAL A 389 6.57 -16.59 -25.76
C VAL A 389 6.82 -18.10 -25.73
N ASP A 390 5.78 -18.89 -25.99
CA ASP A 390 5.86 -20.35 -26.00
C ASP A 390 4.65 -20.92 -26.76
N ASN A 391 4.84 -21.92 -27.64
CA ASN A 391 3.76 -22.59 -28.37
C ASN A 391 3.39 -23.98 -27.83
N SER A 392 3.99 -24.39 -26.72
CA SER A 392 3.78 -25.73 -26.16
C SER A 392 2.70 -25.75 -25.08
N THR A 393 2.20 -26.95 -24.80
CA THR A 393 1.23 -27.21 -23.74
C THR A 393 1.89 -27.82 -22.51
N VAL A 394 1.33 -27.61 -21.32
CA VAL A 394 1.79 -28.22 -20.07
C VAL A 394 1.59 -29.73 -20.12
N SER A 395 2.64 -30.52 -19.92
CA SER A 395 2.58 -31.98 -19.80
C SER A 395 2.64 -32.46 -18.35
N HIS A 396 2.26 -33.72 -18.08
CA HIS A 396 2.24 -34.29 -16.72
C HIS A 396 3.57 -34.18 -15.96
N SER A 397 4.69 -34.20 -16.67
CA SER A 397 6.02 -34.12 -16.06
C SER A 397 6.48 -32.68 -15.78
N ASN A 398 5.75 -31.66 -16.26
CA ASN A 398 6.15 -30.27 -16.17
C ASN A 398 6.00 -29.67 -14.77
N PRO A 399 4.87 -29.81 -14.03
CA PRO A 399 4.66 -29.12 -12.75
C PRO A 399 5.77 -29.29 -11.71
N VAL A 400 6.43 -30.46 -11.67
CA VAL A 400 7.51 -30.74 -10.71
C VAL A 400 8.83 -30.01 -11.01
N ARG A 401 9.01 -29.51 -12.24
CA ARG A 401 10.24 -28.81 -12.68
C ARG A 401 10.00 -27.37 -13.14
N GLN A 402 8.75 -27.02 -13.47
CA GLN A 402 8.35 -25.71 -13.98
C GLN A 402 7.43 -25.04 -12.94
N PRO A 403 7.96 -24.20 -12.04
CA PRO A 403 7.29 -23.76 -10.81
C PRO A 403 6.11 -22.80 -11.02
N LEU A 404 5.69 -22.54 -12.26
CA LEU A 404 4.49 -21.76 -12.58
C LEU A 404 3.30 -22.63 -12.98
N PHE A 405 3.47 -23.95 -13.04
CA PHE A 405 2.43 -24.88 -13.44
C PHE A 405 2.03 -25.79 -12.27
N GLU A 406 0.73 -26.02 -12.16
CA GLU A 406 0.16 -26.99 -11.23
C GLU A 406 -0.38 -28.20 -12.00
N PHE A 407 -0.71 -29.28 -11.29
CA PHE A 407 -1.28 -30.49 -11.90
C PHE A 407 -2.56 -30.19 -12.72
N GLN A 408 -3.37 -29.24 -12.26
CA GLN A 408 -4.59 -28.79 -12.93
C GLN A 408 -4.36 -28.03 -14.25
N ASP A 409 -3.12 -27.69 -14.57
CA ASP A 409 -2.76 -26.95 -15.79
C ASP A 409 -2.37 -27.88 -16.95
N VAL A 410 -2.25 -29.18 -16.71
CA VAL A 410 -1.92 -30.16 -17.76
C VAL A 410 -2.91 -30.06 -18.93
N GLY A 411 -2.36 -30.00 -20.15
CA GLY A 411 -3.10 -29.85 -21.40
C GLY A 411 -3.36 -28.39 -21.83
N LYS A 412 -3.10 -27.40 -20.97
CA LYS A 412 -3.29 -25.98 -21.30
C LYS A 412 -2.03 -25.35 -21.92
N PRO A 413 -2.14 -24.24 -22.68
CA PRO A 413 -0.99 -23.52 -23.22
C PRO A 413 -0.04 -23.01 -22.12
N LYS A 414 1.27 -23.30 -22.24
CA LYS A 414 2.26 -22.94 -21.21
C LYS A 414 2.37 -21.45 -20.99
N GLY A 415 2.44 -20.67 -22.06
CA GLY A 415 2.60 -19.21 -21.97
C GLY A 415 1.47 -18.58 -21.14
N GLU A 416 0.23 -18.89 -21.47
CA GLU A 416 -0.95 -18.36 -20.75
C GLU A 416 -0.99 -18.82 -19.29
N CYS A 417 -0.71 -20.10 -19.03
CA CYS A 417 -0.63 -20.64 -17.68
C CYS A 417 0.44 -19.91 -16.85
N ALA A 418 1.62 -19.66 -17.41
CA ALA A 418 2.71 -18.95 -16.75
C ALA A 418 2.33 -17.50 -16.46
N ALA A 419 1.73 -16.81 -17.43
CA ALA A 419 1.30 -15.43 -17.25
C ALA A 419 0.24 -15.29 -16.15
N ASN A 420 -0.75 -16.19 -16.16
CA ASN A 420 -1.79 -16.24 -15.14
C ASN A 420 -1.25 -16.63 -13.77
N ALA A 421 -0.26 -17.53 -13.70
CA ALA A 421 0.40 -17.89 -12.44
C ALA A 421 1.11 -16.69 -11.81
N LEU A 422 1.80 -15.84 -12.59
CA LEU A 422 2.38 -14.61 -12.04
C LEU A 422 1.32 -13.68 -11.48
N LYS A 423 0.16 -13.52 -12.14
CA LYS A 423 -0.96 -12.72 -11.62
C LYS A 423 -1.57 -13.30 -10.34
N ARG A 424 -1.56 -14.63 -10.17
CA ARG A 424 -1.95 -15.26 -8.90
C ARG A 424 -0.94 -15.00 -7.79
N ILE A 425 0.35 -14.96 -8.11
CA ILE A 425 1.44 -14.68 -7.15
C ILE A 425 1.44 -13.20 -6.74
N PHE A 426 1.32 -12.30 -7.70
CA PHE A 426 1.29 -10.85 -7.49
C PHE A 426 0.29 -10.19 -8.47
N PRO A 427 -0.92 -9.83 -8.03
CA PRO A 427 -2.00 -9.37 -8.91
C PRO A 427 -1.71 -8.12 -9.76
N LEU A 428 -0.79 -7.25 -9.32
CA LEU A 428 -0.44 -6.02 -10.05
C LEU A 428 0.65 -6.21 -11.11
N VAL A 429 1.15 -7.44 -11.33
CA VAL A 429 2.07 -7.71 -12.44
C VAL A 429 1.34 -7.56 -13.78
N ASN A 430 1.90 -6.78 -14.69
CA ASN A 430 1.52 -6.78 -16.09
C ASN A 430 2.17 -7.97 -16.80
N SER A 431 1.52 -9.13 -16.67
CA SER A 431 1.98 -10.38 -17.26
C SER A 431 1.12 -10.81 -18.45
N GLN A 432 1.76 -11.11 -19.58
CA GLN A 432 1.12 -11.48 -20.84
C GLN A 432 1.81 -12.69 -21.48
N ALA A 433 1.13 -13.31 -22.44
CA ALA A 433 1.67 -14.44 -23.18
C ALA A 433 1.30 -14.36 -24.66
N VAL A 434 2.21 -14.80 -25.51
CA VAL A 434 2.01 -14.94 -26.95
C VAL A 434 2.31 -16.38 -27.34
N ASN A 435 1.30 -17.04 -27.91
CA ASN A 435 1.42 -18.40 -28.41
C ASN A 435 2.08 -18.36 -29.79
N LEU A 436 3.40 -18.57 -29.86
CA LEU A 436 4.21 -18.37 -31.06
C LEU A 436 5.29 -19.45 -31.18
N THR A 437 5.37 -20.09 -32.35
CA THR A 437 6.51 -20.94 -32.72
C THR A 437 7.64 -20.06 -33.22
N ILE A 438 8.84 -20.23 -32.66
CA ILE A 438 10.05 -19.57 -33.18
C ILE A 438 10.61 -20.44 -34.32
N PRO A 439 10.72 -19.93 -35.55
CA PRO A 439 11.36 -20.65 -36.65
C PRO A 439 12.78 -21.07 -36.31
N MET A 440 13.12 -22.32 -36.62
CA MET A 440 14.42 -22.91 -36.30
C MET A 440 15.29 -23.01 -37.56
N ALA A 441 16.54 -22.53 -37.47
CA ALA A 441 17.51 -22.72 -38.56
C ALA A 441 17.75 -24.22 -38.82
N GLY A 442 18.01 -24.59 -40.07
CA GLY A 442 18.22 -25.98 -40.50
C GLY A 442 16.96 -26.86 -40.58
N HIS A 443 15.78 -26.35 -40.22
CA HIS A 443 14.51 -27.05 -40.37
C HIS A 443 13.74 -26.56 -41.60
N ALA A 444 13.69 -27.40 -42.64
CA ALA A 444 13.14 -27.00 -43.93
C ALA A 444 11.65 -26.60 -43.86
N LEU A 445 11.35 -25.44 -44.45
CA LEU A 445 10.01 -24.90 -44.62
C LEU A 445 9.37 -25.52 -45.88
N SER A 446 9.15 -26.83 -45.79
CA SER A 446 8.79 -27.70 -46.93
C SER A 446 7.36 -27.51 -47.48
N SER A 447 6.52 -26.71 -46.81
CA SER A 447 5.15 -26.45 -47.25
C SER A 447 4.82 -24.94 -47.23
N PRO A 448 3.88 -24.47 -48.08
CA PRO A 448 3.41 -23.08 -48.05
C PRO A 448 2.86 -22.66 -46.67
N GLN A 449 2.25 -23.59 -45.95
CA GLN A 449 1.73 -23.34 -44.60
C GLN A 449 2.86 -23.05 -43.61
N LEU A 450 3.94 -23.84 -43.64
CA LEU A 450 5.11 -23.61 -42.78
C LEU A 450 5.82 -22.30 -43.12
N MET A 451 5.84 -21.91 -44.41
CA MET A 451 6.36 -20.62 -44.84
C MET A 451 5.53 -19.45 -44.29
N ASP A 452 4.19 -19.54 -44.37
CA ASP A 452 3.30 -18.53 -43.80
C ASP A 452 3.43 -18.44 -42.27
N GLU A 453 3.50 -19.58 -41.58
CA GLU A 453 3.76 -19.65 -40.14
C GLU A 453 5.11 -19.02 -39.78
N ALA A 454 6.17 -19.30 -40.56
CA ALA A 454 7.49 -18.72 -40.34
C ALA A 454 7.50 -17.20 -40.56
N ARG A 455 6.78 -16.70 -41.57
CA ARG A 455 6.63 -15.26 -41.82
C ARG A 455 5.90 -14.56 -40.66
N ILE A 456 4.77 -15.12 -40.21
CA ILE A 456 4.04 -14.59 -39.05
C ILE A 456 4.91 -14.67 -37.79
N GLY A 457 5.64 -15.77 -37.63
CA GLY A 457 6.62 -16.00 -36.56
C GLY A 457 7.67 -14.90 -36.50
N LEU A 458 8.29 -14.60 -37.65
CA LEU A 458 9.28 -13.55 -37.82
C LEU A 458 8.71 -12.17 -37.46
N GLU A 459 7.62 -11.76 -38.11
CA GLU A 459 7.00 -10.44 -37.91
C GLU A 459 6.58 -10.22 -36.45
N THR A 460 5.98 -11.23 -35.82
CA THR A 460 5.54 -11.16 -34.42
C THR A 460 6.73 -11.10 -33.47
N LEU A 461 7.75 -11.91 -33.69
CA LEU A 461 8.96 -11.93 -32.85
C LEU A 461 9.72 -10.61 -32.95
N GLU A 462 9.81 -10.01 -34.14
CA GLU A 462 10.38 -8.68 -34.36
C GLU A 462 9.66 -7.61 -33.53
N GLN A 463 8.33 -7.56 -33.60
CA GLN A 463 7.51 -6.61 -32.84
C GLN A 463 7.69 -6.79 -31.33
N LEU A 464 7.75 -8.05 -30.85
CA LEU A 464 7.95 -8.35 -29.45
C LEU A 464 9.35 -7.90 -28.99
N ILE A 465 10.40 -8.24 -29.72
CA ILE A 465 11.77 -7.84 -29.36
C ILE A 465 11.92 -6.31 -29.40
N GLU A 466 11.28 -5.63 -30.36
CA GLU A 466 11.31 -4.18 -30.48
C GLU A 466 10.58 -3.45 -29.34
N SER A 467 9.44 -3.99 -28.89
CA SER A 467 8.60 -3.40 -27.84
C SER A 467 9.07 -3.65 -26.41
N HIS A 468 10.05 -4.53 -26.22
CA HIS A 468 10.63 -4.88 -24.91
C HIS A 468 12.05 -4.34 -24.74
N ASP A 469 12.49 -4.18 -23.50
CA ASP A 469 13.80 -3.61 -23.18
C ASP A 469 14.88 -4.71 -23.11
N VAL A 470 14.50 -5.87 -22.59
CA VAL A 470 15.39 -7.00 -22.31
C VAL A 470 14.74 -8.30 -22.73
N ILE A 471 15.56 -9.17 -23.34
CA ILE A 471 15.13 -10.48 -23.84
C ILE A 471 15.87 -11.55 -23.06
N PHE A 472 15.14 -12.48 -22.47
CA PHE A 472 15.67 -13.72 -21.91
C PHE A 472 15.43 -14.85 -22.90
N LEU A 473 16.52 -15.48 -23.33
CA LEU A 473 16.51 -16.59 -24.28
C LEU A 473 16.74 -17.90 -23.52
N GLY A 474 15.67 -18.65 -23.31
CA GLY A 474 15.65 -19.91 -22.57
C GLY A 474 14.94 -21.03 -23.33
N THR A 475 15.01 -21.01 -24.67
CA THR A 475 14.52 -22.08 -25.53
C THR A 475 15.35 -23.36 -25.35
N ASP A 476 14.83 -24.48 -25.79
CA ASP A 476 15.35 -25.83 -25.52
C ASP A 476 16.33 -26.35 -26.55
N SER A 477 16.60 -25.60 -27.61
CA SER A 477 17.48 -26.01 -28.71
C SER A 477 18.37 -24.87 -29.19
N ARG A 478 19.51 -25.19 -29.79
CA ARG A 478 20.43 -24.20 -30.37
C ARG A 478 19.81 -23.50 -31.57
N GLU A 479 19.05 -24.23 -32.38
CA GLU A 479 18.46 -23.79 -33.64
C GLU A 479 17.39 -22.72 -33.41
N SER A 480 16.60 -22.85 -32.34
CA SER A 480 15.59 -21.86 -31.93
C SER A 480 16.19 -20.59 -31.34
N ARG A 481 17.46 -20.61 -30.92
CA ARG A 481 18.18 -19.42 -30.41
C ARG A 481 18.68 -18.49 -31.50
N TRP A 482 18.82 -18.99 -32.73
CA TRP A 482 19.45 -18.24 -33.83
C TRP A 482 18.65 -17.00 -34.20
N LEU A 483 17.37 -17.15 -34.57
CA LEU A 483 16.56 -16.04 -35.04
C LEU A 483 16.40 -14.92 -33.98
N PRO A 484 16.05 -15.21 -32.71
CA PRO A 484 16.03 -14.19 -31.66
C PRO A 484 17.36 -13.44 -31.50
N THR A 485 18.48 -14.14 -31.67
CA THR A 485 19.82 -13.53 -31.60
C THR A 485 20.04 -12.54 -32.73
N VAL A 486 19.71 -12.91 -33.97
CA VAL A 486 19.82 -12.02 -35.15
C VAL A 486 18.96 -10.78 -34.96
N ILE A 487 17.68 -10.95 -34.58
CA ILE A 487 16.74 -9.83 -34.39
C ILE A 487 17.23 -8.91 -33.27
N ALA A 488 17.61 -9.46 -32.10
CA ALA A 488 18.08 -8.65 -30.98
C ALA A 488 19.37 -7.89 -31.30
N SER A 489 20.30 -8.51 -32.03
CA SER A 489 21.52 -7.85 -32.50
C SER A 489 21.20 -6.72 -33.49
N SER A 490 20.34 -6.96 -34.49
CA SER A 490 19.90 -5.94 -35.45
C SER A 490 19.19 -4.76 -34.77
N LYS A 491 18.28 -5.04 -33.83
CA LYS A 491 17.51 -4.05 -33.07
C LYS A 491 18.26 -3.47 -31.86
N LYS A 492 19.52 -3.88 -31.64
CA LYS A 492 20.38 -3.45 -30.52
C LYS A 492 19.73 -3.62 -29.14
N LYS A 493 19.05 -4.75 -28.93
CA LYS A 493 18.40 -5.10 -27.67
C LYS A 493 19.32 -5.94 -26.79
N LEU A 494 19.20 -5.76 -25.48
CA LEU A 494 19.94 -6.58 -24.52
C LEU A 494 19.32 -7.98 -24.48
N LEU A 495 20.11 -8.99 -24.81
CA LEU A 495 19.68 -10.39 -24.77
C LEU A 495 20.54 -11.16 -23.76
N LEU A 496 19.89 -11.82 -22.80
CA LEU A 496 20.49 -12.75 -21.86
C LEU A 496 20.14 -14.18 -22.26
N ASN A 497 21.15 -14.97 -22.59
CA ASN A 497 21.01 -16.36 -22.96
C ASN A 497 21.29 -17.25 -21.75
N ALA A 498 20.37 -18.16 -21.45
CA ALA A 498 20.56 -19.23 -20.48
C ALA A 498 20.38 -20.60 -21.14
N ALA A 499 21.33 -21.49 -20.89
CA ALA A 499 21.46 -22.80 -21.51
C ALA A 499 21.79 -23.86 -20.46
N LEU A 500 21.28 -25.07 -20.64
CA LEU A 500 21.39 -26.15 -19.65
C LEU A 500 21.95 -27.40 -20.30
N GLY A 501 22.83 -28.08 -19.56
CA GLY A 501 23.28 -29.43 -19.86
C GLY A 501 22.77 -30.42 -18.83
N PHE A 502 23.42 -31.58 -18.70
CA PHE A 502 23.09 -32.56 -17.65
C PHE A 502 23.49 -32.04 -16.26
N ASP A 503 24.75 -31.66 -16.08
CA ASP A 503 25.37 -31.22 -14.81
C ASP A 503 26.00 -29.81 -14.89
N SER A 504 25.83 -29.11 -16.01
CA SER A 504 26.37 -27.78 -16.26
C SER A 504 25.32 -26.80 -16.78
N TYR A 505 25.62 -25.51 -16.67
CA TYR A 505 24.81 -24.43 -17.23
C TYR A 505 25.69 -23.32 -17.82
N LEU A 506 25.14 -22.56 -18.75
CA LEU A 506 25.72 -21.33 -19.29
C LEU A 506 24.70 -20.19 -19.12
N VAL A 507 25.17 -19.07 -18.56
CA VAL A 507 24.45 -17.79 -18.57
C VAL A 507 25.35 -16.76 -19.22
N MET A 508 24.86 -16.04 -20.21
CA MET A 508 25.61 -14.97 -20.84
C MET A 508 24.73 -13.82 -21.31
N ARG A 509 25.31 -12.63 -21.41
CA ARG A 509 24.69 -11.48 -22.07
C ARG A 509 25.36 -11.23 -23.43
N HIS A 510 24.58 -10.96 -24.46
CA HIS A 510 25.14 -10.58 -25.75
C HIS A 510 25.68 -9.15 -25.70
N GLY A 511 26.72 -8.86 -26.48
CA GLY A 511 27.19 -7.50 -26.69
C GLY A 511 26.18 -6.67 -27.49
N VAL A 512 26.05 -5.39 -27.12
CA VAL A 512 25.23 -4.42 -27.85
C VAL A 512 26.15 -3.36 -28.44
N HIS A 513 26.14 -3.18 -29.76
CA HIS A 513 26.97 -2.18 -30.43
C HIS A 513 26.34 -0.77 -30.33
N PRO A 514 27.10 0.25 -29.88
CA PRO A 514 26.67 1.64 -29.97
C PRO A 514 26.61 2.12 -31.44
N ASP A 515 25.75 3.09 -31.72
CA ASP A 515 25.71 3.74 -33.02
C ASP A 515 27.00 4.53 -33.31
N GLY A 516 27.63 4.26 -34.46
CA GLY A 516 28.73 5.07 -34.98
C GLY A 516 30.14 4.72 -34.49
N ASP A 517 30.33 3.65 -33.70
CA ASP A 517 31.65 3.23 -33.23
C ASP A 517 31.89 1.72 -33.45
N ALA A 518 32.11 1.36 -34.73
CA ALA A 518 32.47 0.00 -35.14
C ALA A 518 33.90 -0.41 -34.70
N THR A 519 34.65 0.49 -34.05
CA THR A 519 36.05 0.26 -33.69
C THR A 519 36.25 -0.35 -32.30
N LYS A 520 35.21 -0.32 -31.44
CA LYS A 520 35.28 -0.99 -30.15
C LYS A 520 34.88 -2.46 -30.26
N PRO A 521 35.74 -3.41 -29.82
CA PRO A 521 35.36 -4.81 -29.73
C PRO A 521 34.16 -4.96 -28.79
N SER A 522 33.08 -5.52 -29.31
CA SER A 522 31.87 -5.85 -28.54
C SER A 522 31.97 -7.28 -28.02
N LEU A 523 31.18 -7.58 -27.00
CA LEU A 523 31.06 -8.94 -26.48
C LEU A 523 30.37 -9.84 -27.52
N GLY A 524 30.88 -11.05 -27.70
CA GLY A 524 30.29 -12.01 -28.63
C GLY A 524 28.89 -12.46 -28.21
N CYS A 525 28.10 -12.92 -29.19
CA CYS A 525 26.85 -13.61 -28.90
C CYS A 525 27.09 -15.10 -28.61
N TYR A 526 26.02 -15.83 -28.30
CA TYR A 526 26.04 -17.28 -28.08
C TYR A 526 26.72 -18.07 -29.23
N PHE A 527 26.61 -17.59 -30.48
CA PHE A 527 27.18 -18.23 -31.67
C PHE A 527 28.61 -17.76 -32.04
N CYS A 528 29.22 -16.84 -31.30
CA CYS A 528 30.56 -16.34 -31.62
C CYS A 528 31.68 -17.31 -31.24
N ASN A 529 31.48 -18.12 -30.20
CA ASN A 529 32.55 -18.90 -29.57
C ASN A 529 32.47 -20.40 -29.88
N ASP A 530 31.68 -20.80 -30.88
CA ASP A 530 31.52 -22.19 -31.28
C ASP A 530 31.50 -22.25 -32.82
N ILE A 531 32.51 -22.90 -33.42
CA ILE A 531 32.88 -22.84 -34.86
C ILE A 531 31.89 -23.65 -35.74
N VAL A 532 30.79 -24.16 -35.18
CA VAL A 532 29.86 -25.06 -35.90
C VAL A 532 28.49 -24.42 -36.08
N SER A 533 27.94 -24.48 -37.30
CA SER A 533 26.54 -24.13 -37.58
C SER A 533 25.55 -24.88 -36.68
N PRO A 534 24.37 -24.31 -36.37
CA PRO A 534 23.24 -25.07 -35.86
C PRO A 534 22.87 -26.16 -36.88
N ARG A 535 23.39 -27.36 -36.64
CA ARG A 535 23.01 -28.62 -37.32
C ARG A 535 21.97 -29.32 -36.45
N ASP A 536 21.17 -30.19 -37.06
CA ASP A 536 20.20 -31.05 -36.37
C ASP A 536 20.82 -31.70 -35.12
N SER A 537 20.46 -31.17 -33.95
CA SER A 537 21.04 -31.52 -32.65
C SER A 537 20.55 -32.86 -32.09
N LEU A 538 19.84 -33.68 -32.87
CA LEU A 538 19.40 -35.01 -32.48
C LEU A 538 20.54 -36.03 -32.26
N LYS A 539 21.81 -35.71 -32.55
CA LYS A 539 22.98 -36.57 -32.28
C LYS A 539 24.18 -35.82 -31.64
N ASP A 540 24.65 -36.36 -30.50
CA ASP A 540 26.00 -36.20 -29.90
C ASP A 540 26.47 -34.89 -29.22
N ARG A 541 25.61 -34.10 -28.55
CA ARG A 541 26.06 -33.08 -27.57
C ARG A 541 25.15 -32.98 -26.34
N THR A 542 25.70 -32.68 -25.16
CA THR A 542 24.94 -32.67 -23.88
C THR A 542 24.45 -31.29 -23.43
N LEU A 543 24.91 -30.19 -24.03
CA LEU A 543 24.50 -28.81 -23.70
C LEU A 543 23.52 -28.31 -24.78
N ASP A 544 22.34 -27.83 -24.37
CA ASP A 544 21.25 -27.37 -25.26
C ASP A 544 20.75 -28.43 -26.28
N GLN A 545 20.85 -29.72 -25.93
CA GLN A 545 20.15 -30.76 -26.69
C GLN A 545 18.67 -30.75 -26.33
N MET A 546 17.80 -30.79 -27.33
CA MET A 546 16.38 -31.05 -27.12
C MET A 546 16.23 -32.31 -26.26
N CYS A 547 15.35 -32.24 -25.25
CA CYS A 547 15.10 -33.33 -24.30
C CYS A 547 16.28 -33.73 -23.39
N THR A 548 17.28 -32.86 -23.17
CA THR A 548 18.32 -33.13 -22.16
C THR A 548 17.70 -33.31 -20.78
N VAL A 549 18.00 -34.44 -20.14
CA VAL A 549 17.66 -34.67 -18.73
C VAL A 549 18.61 -33.83 -17.88
N THR A 550 18.16 -32.69 -17.37
CA THR A 550 18.98 -31.79 -16.55
C THR A 550 18.81 -32.08 -15.06
N ARG A 551 19.90 -32.00 -14.28
CA ARG A 551 19.80 -32.05 -12.81
C ARG A 551 18.90 -30.89 -12.31
N PRO A 552 17.85 -31.14 -11.51
CA PRO A 552 16.82 -30.13 -11.19
C PRO A 552 17.35 -28.82 -10.57
N GLY A 553 18.49 -28.86 -9.88
CA GLY A 553 19.11 -27.68 -9.27
C GLY A 553 19.72 -26.68 -10.25
N LEU A 554 19.99 -27.07 -11.52
CA LEU A 554 20.66 -26.19 -12.49
C LEU A 554 19.79 -25.03 -12.95
N ALA A 555 18.53 -25.29 -13.29
CA ALA A 555 17.65 -24.27 -13.85
C ALA A 555 17.37 -23.11 -12.86
N PRO A 556 17.09 -23.34 -11.56
CA PRO A 556 17.01 -22.25 -10.59
C PRO A 556 18.28 -21.41 -10.49
N ILE A 557 19.46 -22.06 -10.50
CA ILE A 557 20.76 -21.37 -10.42
C ILE A 557 20.97 -20.51 -11.66
N ALA A 558 20.85 -21.09 -12.85
CA ALA A 558 21.03 -20.38 -14.11
C ALA A 558 20.04 -19.20 -14.25
N ALA A 559 18.76 -19.42 -13.88
CA ALA A 559 17.75 -18.38 -13.92
C ALA A 559 18.05 -17.23 -12.95
N ALA A 560 18.42 -17.54 -11.70
CA ALA A 560 18.81 -16.53 -10.72
C ALA A 560 20.03 -15.75 -11.20
N THR A 561 21.08 -16.44 -11.66
CA THR A 561 22.29 -15.81 -12.20
C THR A 561 21.99 -14.88 -13.38
N ALA A 562 21.08 -15.27 -14.29
CA ALA A 562 20.68 -14.42 -15.40
C ALA A 562 19.97 -13.14 -14.93
N VAL A 563 19.08 -13.23 -13.94
CA VAL A 563 18.39 -12.05 -13.39
C VAL A 563 19.33 -11.15 -12.61
N GLU A 564 20.24 -11.70 -11.81
CA GLU A 564 21.27 -10.92 -11.10
C GLU A 564 22.18 -10.20 -12.10
N LEU A 565 22.56 -10.87 -13.20
CA LEU A 565 23.36 -10.26 -14.26
C LEU A 565 22.61 -9.09 -14.91
N LEU A 566 21.30 -9.22 -15.13
CA LEU A 566 20.48 -8.13 -15.64
C LEU A 566 20.45 -6.94 -14.67
N VAL A 567 20.19 -7.18 -13.38
CA VAL A 567 20.14 -6.11 -12.37
C VAL A 567 21.48 -5.36 -12.34
N ALA A 568 22.60 -6.07 -12.44
CA ALA A 568 23.93 -5.46 -12.54
C ALA A 568 24.09 -4.61 -13.80
N VAL A 569 23.68 -5.12 -14.97
CA VAL A 569 23.75 -4.38 -16.25
C VAL A 569 22.90 -3.10 -16.20
N LEU A 570 21.67 -3.15 -15.67
CA LEU A 570 20.78 -1.99 -15.58
C LEU A 570 21.33 -0.89 -14.66
N HIS A 571 22.08 -1.26 -13.63
CA HIS A 571 22.69 -0.31 -12.69
C HIS A 571 24.12 0.08 -13.06
N SER A 572 24.63 -0.38 -14.20
CA SER A 572 25.87 0.12 -14.76
C SER A 572 25.66 1.53 -15.36
N PRO A 573 26.60 2.47 -15.17
CA PRO A 573 26.56 3.76 -15.87
C PRO A 573 26.52 3.64 -17.40
N GLN A 574 27.09 2.57 -17.95
CA GLN A 574 27.09 2.28 -19.40
C GLN A 574 25.86 1.46 -19.83
N GLY A 575 25.03 1.01 -18.87
CA GLY A 575 23.86 0.18 -19.12
C GLY A 575 24.19 -1.06 -19.94
N LYS A 576 23.37 -1.33 -20.97
CA LYS A 576 23.55 -2.47 -21.91
C LYS A 576 24.86 -2.43 -22.72
N TYR A 577 25.58 -1.30 -22.75
CA TYR A 577 26.86 -1.15 -23.47
C TYR A 577 28.08 -1.46 -22.59
N VAL A 578 27.89 -1.88 -21.34
CA VAL A 578 28.99 -2.16 -20.42
C VAL A 578 29.88 -3.31 -20.91
N GLY A 579 31.20 -3.12 -20.85
CA GLY A 579 32.20 -4.16 -21.13
C GLY A 579 32.25 -5.25 -20.06
N ALA A 580 33.18 -6.20 -20.20
CA ALA A 580 33.37 -7.30 -19.24
C ALA A 580 34.78 -7.32 -18.62
N GLU A 581 35.36 -6.12 -18.44
CA GLU A 581 36.67 -5.93 -17.83
C GLU A 581 36.59 -6.11 -16.32
N LYS A 582 37.54 -6.84 -15.73
CA LYS A 582 37.62 -7.00 -14.27
C LYS A 582 38.16 -5.70 -13.65
N PRO A 583 37.48 -5.12 -12.64
CA PRO A 583 37.98 -3.96 -11.93
C PRO A 583 39.37 -4.22 -11.35
N SER A 584 40.29 -3.26 -11.48
CA SER A 584 41.63 -3.34 -10.90
C SER A 584 41.63 -3.17 -9.37
N ASP A 585 40.56 -2.59 -8.82
CA ASP A 585 40.44 -2.27 -7.39
C ASP A 585 39.17 -2.96 -6.84
N GLY A 586 39.34 -3.83 -5.83
CA GLY A 586 38.33 -4.79 -5.36
C GLY A 586 37.16 -4.20 -4.56
N SER A 587 36.81 -2.93 -4.76
CA SER A 587 36.00 -2.12 -3.84
C SER A 587 34.55 -1.88 -4.25
N VAL A 588 34.06 -2.42 -5.37
CA VAL A 588 32.69 -2.12 -5.84
C VAL A 588 31.81 -3.38 -5.77
N PRO A 589 30.76 -3.41 -4.91
CA PRO A 589 29.86 -4.55 -4.73
C PRO A 589 29.12 -5.03 -5.99
N MET A 590 29.08 -4.20 -7.05
CA MET A 590 28.47 -4.47 -8.36
C MET A 590 29.45 -4.21 -9.53
N GLY A 591 30.76 -4.06 -9.25
CA GLY A 591 31.72 -3.51 -10.22
C GLY A 591 32.08 -4.42 -11.39
N TYR A 592 31.96 -5.74 -11.21
CA TYR A 592 32.30 -6.70 -12.25
C TYR A 592 31.02 -7.31 -12.85
N ILE A 593 30.77 -7.01 -14.12
CA ILE A 593 29.63 -7.52 -14.87
C ILE A 593 30.14 -8.51 -15.91
N PRO A 594 30.13 -9.82 -15.62
CA PRO A 594 30.71 -10.82 -16.51
C PRO A 594 30.00 -10.87 -17.86
N HIS A 595 30.72 -11.33 -18.89
CA HIS A 595 30.12 -11.65 -20.18
C HIS A 595 29.42 -13.02 -20.09
N GLN A 596 30.18 -14.08 -19.76
CA GLN A 596 29.67 -15.46 -19.66
C GLN A 596 30.02 -16.07 -18.30
N LEU A 597 29.07 -16.85 -17.77
CA LEU A 597 29.20 -17.67 -16.57
C LEU A 597 28.86 -19.11 -16.92
N ARG A 598 29.83 -20.00 -16.74
CA ARG A 598 29.64 -21.45 -16.90
C ARG A 598 29.77 -22.13 -15.55
N GLY A 599 28.70 -22.78 -15.10
CA GLY A 599 28.72 -23.49 -13.83
C GLY A 599 28.64 -24.99 -14.01
N PHE A 600 29.31 -25.72 -13.12
CA PHE A 600 29.38 -27.19 -13.10
C PHE A 600 29.02 -27.69 -11.70
N LEU A 601 27.88 -28.37 -11.57
CA LEU A 601 27.36 -28.86 -10.27
C LEU A 601 27.99 -30.17 -9.80
N ASN A 602 28.78 -30.83 -10.65
CA ASN A 602 29.59 -31.98 -10.23
C ASN A 602 30.77 -31.52 -9.35
N ALA A 603 31.38 -30.37 -9.67
CA ALA A 603 32.53 -29.79 -8.99
C ALA A 603 32.18 -28.56 -8.13
N PHE A 604 30.92 -28.08 -8.19
CA PHE A 604 30.48 -26.83 -7.57
C PHE A 604 31.33 -25.62 -7.95
N GLN A 605 31.73 -25.55 -9.22
CA GLN A 605 32.62 -24.53 -9.76
C GLN A 605 31.87 -23.62 -10.74
N ASN A 606 32.16 -22.31 -10.71
CA ASN A 606 31.75 -21.35 -11.72
C ASN A 606 32.98 -20.76 -12.42
N MET A 607 32.96 -20.73 -13.74
CA MET A 607 33.98 -20.14 -14.59
C MET A 607 33.42 -18.89 -15.25
N VAL A 608 34.22 -17.83 -15.24
CA VAL A 608 33.88 -16.59 -15.95
C VAL A 608 34.70 -16.52 -17.23
N ILE A 609 34.02 -16.33 -18.36
CA ILE A 609 34.65 -16.29 -19.68
C ILE A 609 34.21 -15.01 -20.39
N THR A 610 35.14 -14.38 -21.10
CA THR A 610 34.85 -13.26 -21.99
C THR A 610 35.26 -13.66 -23.39
N GLY A 611 34.29 -13.75 -24.30
CA GLY A 611 34.53 -13.89 -25.74
C GLY A 611 34.24 -12.58 -26.47
N GLU A 612 35.03 -12.26 -27.48
CA GLU A 612 34.81 -11.11 -28.37
C GLU A 612 33.82 -11.47 -29.48
N ALA A 613 33.22 -10.45 -30.09
CA ALA A 613 32.38 -10.63 -31.26
C ALA A 613 33.22 -11.13 -32.44
N PHE A 614 32.77 -12.23 -33.04
CA PHE A 614 33.44 -12.86 -34.18
C PHE A 614 32.88 -12.31 -35.50
N ASP A 615 33.76 -11.86 -36.39
CA ASP A 615 33.42 -11.23 -37.67
C ASP A 615 32.65 -12.17 -38.61
N LYS A 616 33.02 -13.47 -38.63
CA LYS A 616 32.33 -14.51 -39.39
C LYS A 616 31.21 -15.20 -38.60
N CYS A 617 30.71 -14.60 -37.51
CA CYS A 617 29.60 -15.17 -36.74
C CYS A 617 28.32 -15.27 -37.57
N ILE A 618 27.72 -16.47 -37.55
CA ILE A 618 26.47 -16.81 -38.25
C ILE A 618 25.20 -16.13 -37.71
N ALA A 619 25.31 -15.32 -36.65
CA ALA A 619 24.17 -14.63 -36.04
C ALA A 619 24.39 -13.12 -35.95
N CYS A 620 25.44 -12.67 -35.26
CA CYS A 620 25.70 -11.23 -35.07
C CYS A 620 26.80 -10.67 -35.98
N GLY A 621 27.33 -11.46 -36.93
CA GLY A 621 28.30 -10.98 -37.90
C GLY A 621 27.68 -9.97 -38.87
N SER A 622 28.46 -8.99 -39.34
CA SER A 622 27.97 -7.90 -40.20
C SER A 622 27.25 -8.42 -41.45
N LYS A 623 27.81 -9.43 -42.13
CA LYS A 623 27.19 -10.04 -43.31
C LYS A 623 25.79 -10.59 -43.06
N VAL A 624 25.54 -11.16 -41.87
CA VAL A 624 24.22 -11.68 -41.48
C VAL A 624 23.26 -10.55 -41.18
N LEU A 625 23.72 -9.53 -40.45
CA LEU A 625 22.91 -8.36 -40.12
C LEU A 625 22.57 -7.52 -41.35
N ASP A 626 23.48 -7.41 -42.32
CA ASP A 626 23.26 -6.75 -43.60
C ASP A 626 22.24 -7.53 -44.45
N ALA A 627 22.38 -8.85 -44.53
CA ALA A 627 21.42 -9.71 -45.22
C ALA A 627 20.03 -9.65 -44.58
N TYR A 628 19.96 -9.65 -43.24
CA TYR A 628 18.71 -9.52 -42.49
C TYR A 628 18.05 -8.15 -42.71
N SER A 629 18.84 -7.08 -42.78
CA SER A 629 18.34 -5.72 -43.02
C SER A 629 17.85 -5.52 -44.46
N ALA A 630 18.43 -6.26 -45.42
CA ALA A 630 18.03 -6.22 -46.82
C ALA A 630 16.76 -7.04 -47.11
N ASP A 631 16.69 -8.27 -46.58
CA ASP A 631 15.57 -9.20 -46.79
C ASP A 631 15.50 -10.22 -45.64
N SER A 632 14.79 -9.86 -44.57
CA SER A 632 14.69 -10.69 -43.36
C SER A 632 14.00 -12.03 -43.61
N LEU A 633 12.96 -12.05 -44.45
CA LEU A 633 12.23 -13.26 -44.79
C LEU A 633 13.05 -14.18 -45.70
N GLY A 634 13.71 -13.64 -46.72
CA GLY A 634 14.58 -14.42 -47.60
C GLY A 634 15.81 -14.98 -46.88
N LEU A 635 16.37 -14.24 -45.90
CA LEU A 635 17.43 -14.76 -45.03
C LEU A 635 16.91 -15.95 -44.21
N LEU A 636 15.74 -15.80 -43.56
CA LEU A 636 15.13 -16.84 -42.74
C LEU A 636 14.85 -18.10 -43.56
N GLU A 637 14.23 -17.96 -44.73
CA GLU A 637 13.90 -19.08 -45.62
C GLU A 637 15.16 -19.89 -45.98
N LYS A 638 16.22 -19.21 -46.43
CA LYS A 638 17.49 -19.87 -46.79
C LYS A 638 18.16 -20.53 -45.59
N ALA A 639 18.15 -19.88 -44.42
CA ALA A 639 18.71 -20.42 -43.18
C ALA A 639 17.94 -21.64 -42.66
N CYS A 640 16.62 -21.68 -42.85
CA CYS A 640 15.80 -22.84 -42.50
C CYS A 640 15.99 -24.00 -43.50
N ASN A 641 16.07 -23.70 -44.81
CA ASN A 641 16.14 -24.71 -45.87
C ASN A 641 17.55 -25.27 -46.12
N SER A 642 18.60 -24.61 -45.65
CA SER A 642 19.99 -25.07 -45.82
C SER A 642 20.80 -24.89 -44.54
N THR A 643 21.41 -25.97 -44.07
CA THR A 643 22.34 -25.96 -42.93
C THR A 643 23.69 -25.34 -43.27
N ALA A 644 24.08 -25.30 -44.55
CA ALA A 644 25.34 -24.75 -45.03
C ALA A 644 25.27 -23.24 -45.33
N TYR A 645 24.07 -22.72 -45.66
CA TYR A 645 23.90 -21.35 -46.15
C TYR A 645 24.49 -20.29 -45.22
N LEU A 646 24.30 -20.42 -43.91
CA LEU A 646 24.84 -19.46 -42.95
C LEU A 646 26.37 -19.48 -42.88
N GLU A 647 27.00 -20.65 -43.03
CA GLU A 647 28.46 -20.80 -43.05
C GLU A 647 29.04 -20.22 -44.35
N GLU A 648 28.37 -20.44 -45.49
CA GLU A 648 28.72 -19.86 -46.79
C GLU A 648 28.58 -18.33 -46.79
N LEU A 649 27.48 -17.81 -46.24
CA LEU A 649 27.22 -16.38 -46.15
C LEU A 649 28.31 -15.67 -45.34
N THR A 650 28.74 -16.24 -44.22
CA THR A 650 29.77 -15.62 -43.38
C THR A 650 31.19 -15.88 -43.88
N GLY A 651 31.41 -16.93 -44.68
CA GLY A 651 32.74 -17.41 -45.05
C GLY A 651 33.39 -18.24 -43.93
N LEU A 652 32.57 -18.83 -43.05
CA LEU A 652 33.02 -19.74 -42.01
C LEU A 652 33.45 -21.08 -42.61
N ASN A 653 32.78 -21.53 -43.67
CA ASN A 653 33.18 -22.73 -44.42
C ASN A 653 34.62 -22.67 -44.92
N GLN A 654 35.04 -21.53 -45.49
CA GLN A 654 36.43 -21.32 -45.95
C GLN A 654 37.43 -21.40 -44.80
N LEU A 655 37.07 -20.85 -43.62
CA LEU A 655 37.93 -20.91 -42.44
C LEU A 655 38.07 -22.35 -41.91
N THR A 656 37.00 -23.13 -41.95
CA THR A 656 37.02 -24.55 -41.57
C THR A 656 37.87 -25.36 -42.56
N GLU A 657 37.71 -25.15 -43.87
CA GLU A 657 38.53 -25.79 -44.90
C GLU A 657 40.02 -25.43 -44.77
N GLU A 658 40.33 -24.15 -44.52
CA GLU A 658 41.71 -23.70 -44.24
C GLU A 658 42.28 -24.39 -42.99
N ALA A 659 41.51 -24.47 -41.90
CA ALA A 659 41.94 -25.13 -40.67
C ALA A 659 42.15 -26.65 -40.86
N ASP A 660 41.25 -27.32 -41.58
CA ASP A 660 41.36 -28.75 -41.88
C ASP A 660 42.59 -29.02 -42.76
N SER A 661 42.88 -28.16 -43.74
CA SER A 661 44.09 -28.27 -44.58
C SER A 661 45.39 -28.11 -43.78
N LEU A 662 45.41 -27.19 -42.81
CA LEU A 662 46.57 -26.97 -41.92
C LEU A 662 46.76 -28.12 -40.92
N MET A 663 45.70 -28.80 -40.50
CA MET A 663 45.83 -30.00 -39.67
C MET A 663 46.42 -31.17 -40.45
N ILE A 664 46.01 -31.35 -41.71
CA ILE A 664 46.57 -32.38 -42.59
C ILE A 664 48.07 -32.12 -42.83
N ASP A 665 48.46 -30.87 -43.09
CA ASP A 665 49.87 -30.49 -43.27
C ASP A 665 50.72 -30.70 -41.99
N LEU A 666 50.13 -30.60 -40.79
CA LEU A 666 50.81 -30.87 -39.53
C LEU A 666 51.00 -32.38 -39.29
N GLU A 667 49.98 -33.19 -39.59
CA GLU A 667 50.06 -34.65 -39.51
C GLU A 667 51.05 -35.24 -40.53
N ASP A 668 51.15 -34.67 -41.73
CA ASP A 668 52.14 -35.06 -42.75
C ASP A 668 53.57 -34.58 -42.40
N SER A 669 53.73 -33.58 -41.52
CA SER A 669 55.05 -33.06 -41.12
C SER A 669 55.73 -33.82 -39.97
N ASP A 670 54.98 -34.66 -39.25
CA ASP A 670 55.49 -35.48 -38.15
C ASP A 670 56.03 -36.86 -38.60
N GLU A 671 55.94 -37.20 -39.90
CA GLU A 671 56.49 -38.46 -40.45
C GLU A 671 57.95 -38.38 -40.94
N ASP A 672 58.59 -37.20 -40.99
CA ASP A 672 59.98 -37.04 -41.46
C ASP A 672 61.02 -36.82 -40.33
N GLY A 673 60.72 -37.35 -39.14
CA GLY A 673 61.52 -37.18 -37.92
C GLY A 673 62.31 -38.40 -37.43
N ASP A 674 62.67 -39.36 -38.29
CA ASP A 674 63.59 -40.46 -37.92
C ASP A 674 64.51 -40.82 -39.10
N MET A 675 65.69 -40.19 -39.18
CA MET A 675 66.91 -40.80 -39.72
C MET A 675 68.17 -39.93 -39.46
N ILE A 676 68.94 -40.32 -38.43
CA ILE A 676 70.41 -40.54 -38.33
C ILE A 676 70.91 -40.24 -36.91
#